data_AF-V7PD29-F1
#
_entry.id   AF-V7PD29-F1
#
_cell.length_a   1.000
_cell.length_b   1.000
_cell.length_c   1.000
_cell.angle_alpha   90.00
_cell.angle_beta   90.00
_cell.angle_gamma   90.00
#
_symmetry.space_group_name_H-M   'P 1'
#
loop_
_entity.id
_entity.type
_entity.pdbx_description
1 polymer ?
#
loop_
_entity_poly.entity_id
_entity_poly.type
_entity_poly.pdbx_seq_one_letter_code
_entity_poly.pdbx_strand_id
1 'polypeptide(L)'
;MYLTQLKIKFVGKIFEDKFYKNINKRYYFYNIKHNQKQNFFSFFISNKIKNKNNYNSEYREFRTFNTYQYQKDKIESLNFLKKVKRFYSINNNIENSNISFLKLKKMSLNVPQVISLDPTVLPVNYTTAINDINIVLKDSVKECCNFDDDIVIFLVHSKSDKDNGNMKIGSQIKDSKINEFLSKNEDIFNGKLGTFKSFYISNDKNKYINLSFIRCGTIDEEMSEFEIRKIVSSLVQILHDNKSVATSIIFEIGINESLFRFFLETVFYEYVADERFKSTDKVDKADNKSGGSGGSGSAENMKSLEIFLKNYNNDYVKQVDKSRTYFMGTYFASQLISAPSNYCNPVSLANVAVELAEKLNLECKILGVKELEELKMGAYLSVGKGSMYPNRFIHLTYKGKGDIKKKIALVGKGITFDSGGYNLKASPGSMIDLMKFDMSGCAAVLGCAYCIGSIKPENVQVHFLSAVCENMVSKNSYRPGDIITASNGKTIEVGNTDAEGRLTLADALVYAEKIGVDHIIDIATLTGAMLYSLGTSYAGVFGNDNKLINKILESSETSNEPVWWLPIIKEYRESLNSKYADINNISSNVKASSVVASLFLKEFIKSTSWAHIDIAGVAWNFKDRKPKGFGVRLLSEFILNHSI
;
A
#
# COMPACT_ATOMS: atom_id res chain seq x y z
N MET A 1 -65.97 17.26 37.03
CA MET A 1 -65.65 18.43 37.88
C MET A 1 -64.36 18.10 38.62
N TYR A 2 -63.23 18.81 38.59
CA TYR A 2 -62.77 20.07 38.00
C TYR A 2 -61.22 19.94 38.08
N LEU A 3 -60.48 19.86 36.97
CA LEU A 3 -59.69 20.95 36.38
C LEU A 3 -58.98 21.90 37.37
N THR A 4 -57.65 21.75 37.44
CA THR A 4 -56.66 22.82 37.65
C THR A 4 -55.33 22.37 37.02
N GLN A 5 -55.12 22.59 35.72
CA GLN A 5 -54.32 23.69 35.16
C GLN A 5 -52.97 23.93 35.86
N LEU A 6 -51.93 23.21 35.43
CA LEU A 6 -50.56 23.73 35.43
C LEU A 6 -50.03 23.76 34.00
N LYS A 7 -49.79 24.98 33.54
CA LYS A 7 -49.28 25.36 32.21
C LYS A 7 -47.84 24.88 32.06
N ILE A 8 -47.61 23.87 31.22
CA ILE A 8 -46.29 23.61 30.64
C ILE A 8 -46.07 24.65 29.54
N LYS A 9 -45.27 25.67 29.83
CA LYS A 9 -44.69 26.59 28.85
C LYS A 9 -43.17 26.60 29.04
N PHE A 10 -42.46 26.32 27.95
CA PHE A 10 -41.06 26.63 27.69
C PHE A 10 -39.97 25.90 28.50
N VAL A 11 -39.53 24.75 27.99
CA VAL A 11 -38.12 24.29 28.10
C VAL A 11 -37.56 24.00 26.70
N GLY A 12 -37.80 24.93 25.78
CA GLY A 12 -37.26 24.91 24.41
C GLY A 12 -36.29 26.06 24.14
N LYS A 13 -35.74 26.71 25.18
CA LYS A 13 -34.89 27.90 24.99
C LYS A 13 -33.70 28.06 25.95
N ILE A 14 -33.28 26.97 26.61
CA ILE A 14 -32.09 26.97 27.49
C ILE A 14 -30.97 26.03 26.97
N PHE A 15 -31.24 25.19 25.96
CA PHE A 15 -30.23 24.28 25.40
C PHE A 15 -29.52 24.80 24.13
N GLU A 16 -30.02 25.84 23.46
CA GLU A 16 -29.36 26.40 22.27
C GLU A 16 -28.31 27.48 22.59
N ASP A 17 -28.43 28.20 23.71
CA ASP A 17 -27.53 29.34 24.01
C ASP A 17 -26.21 28.96 24.70
N LYS A 18 -26.07 27.75 25.26
CA LYS A 18 -24.81 27.27 25.86
C LYS A 18 -23.89 26.55 24.87
N PHE A 19 -24.41 26.04 23.75
CA PHE A 19 -23.60 25.36 22.74
C PHE A 19 -22.95 26.35 21.76
N TYR A 20 -23.65 27.43 21.38
CA TYR A 20 -23.12 28.44 20.46
C TYR A 20 -22.05 29.37 21.06
N LYS A 21 -22.07 29.63 22.38
CA LYS A 21 -21.08 30.49 23.05
C LYS A 21 -19.72 29.83 23.29
N ASN A 22 -19.62 28.50 23.27
CA ASN A 22 -18.35 27.78 23.45
C ASN A 22 -17.60 27.47 22.15
N ILE A 23 -18.29 27.52 20.99
CA ILE A 23 -17.65 27.30 19.68
C ILE A 23 -16.89 28.57 19.22
N ASN A 24 -17.40 29.77 19.51
CA ASN A 24 -16.73 31.02 19.10
C ASN A 24 -15.56 31.45 20.00
N LYS A 25 -15.39 30.89 21.21
CA LYS A 25 -14.28 31.25 22.11
C LYS A 25 -13.02 30.39 21.93
N ARG A 26 -13.09 29.25 21.23
CA ARG A 26 -11.92 28.41 20.92
C ARG A 26 -11.26 28.70 19.57
N TYR A 27 -11.92 29.43 18.67
CA TYR A 27 -11.36 29.82 17.38
C TYR A 27 -10.51 31.11 17.41
N TYR A 28 -10.47 31.86 18.52
CA TYR A 28 -9.73 33.13 18.61
C TYR A 28 -8.37 33.06 19.31
N PHE A 29 -7.95 31.91 19.83
CA PHE A 29 -6.69 31.78 20.59
C PHE A 29 -5.55 31.05 19.86
N TYR A 30 -5.74 30.66 18.60
CA TYR A 30 -4.70 29.98 17.82
C TYR A 30 -4.11 30.79 16.65
N ASN A 31 -4.45 32.08 16.53
CA ASN A 31 -3.97 32.91 15.41
C ASN A 31 -3.32 34.25 15.81
N ILE A 32 -2.83 34.37 17.05
CA ILE A 32 -2.03 35.52 17.48
C ILE A 32 -0.80 35.03 18.25
N LYS A 33 0.12 34.39 17.52
CA LYS A 33 1.55 34.30 17.86
C LYS A 33 2.30 33.76 16.65
N HIS A 34 2.38 34.56 15.60
CA HIS A 34 3.46 34.61 14.61
C HIS A 34 2.98 35.47 13.44
N ASN A 35 3.16 36.78 13.57
CA ASN A 35 3.54 37.69 12.48
C ASN A 35 3.52 39.13 12.98
N GLN A 36 4.66 39.56 13.51
CA GLN A 36 5.05 40.97 13.48
C GLN A 36 5.86 41.19 12.20
N LYS A 37 5.31 41.96 11.26
CA LYS A 37 5.97 43.11 10.59
C LYS A 37 5.12 43.63 9.41
N GLN A 38 4.68 44.90 9.56
CA GLN A 38 4.45 45.94 8.51
C GLN A 38 3.33 45.67 7.46
N ASN A 39 2.53 46.60 6.96
CA ASN A 39 2.24 48.03 7.18
C ASN A 39 1.00 48.36 6.31
N PHE A 40 0.06 49.20 6.82
CA PHE A 40 -0.85 50.16 6.10
C PHE A 40 -1.71 49.67 4.89
N PHE A 41 -2.97 50.06 4.64
CA PHE A 41 -3.69 51.33 4.78
C PHE A 41 -5.22 51.07 4.84
N SER A 42 -5.93 51.86 5.63
CA SER A 42 -7.40 51.97 5.74
C SER A 42 -8.00 52.94 4.71
N PHE A 43 -9.27 52.82 4.29
CA PHE A 43 -10.12 53.99 4.00
C PHE A 43 -11.65 53.72 3.97
N PHE A 44 -12.38 54.43 4.86
CA PHE A 44 -13.78 54.97 4.96
C PHE A 44 -14.93 54.37 4.11
N ILE A 45 -16.13 54.03 4.63
CA ILE A 45 -17.22 54.74 5.39
C ILE A 45 -18.21 55.58 4.53
N SER A 46 -19.51 55.37 4.83
CA SER A 46 -20.72 56.24 4.69
C SER A 46 -21.68 55.86 3.54
N ASN A 47 -23.03 55.95 3.63
CA ASN A 47 -23.96 56.41 4.68
C ASN A 47 -25.42 55.96 4.33
N LYS A 48 -26.21 55.61 5.37
CA LYS A 48 -27.63 55.96 5.69
C LYS A 48 -28.57 56.50 4.57
N ILE A 49 -29.91 56.27 4.45
CA ILE A 49 -31.02 55.85 5.33
C ILE A 49 -32.39 55.89 4.55
N LYS A 50 -33.44 55.15 5.02
CA LYS A 50 -34.93 55.26 4.80
C LYS A 50 -35.49 54.90 3.40
N ASN A 51 -36.66 54.26 3.21
CA ASN A 51 -37.82 54.01 4.07
C ASN A 51 -38.71 52.85 3.53
N LYS A 52 -39.36 52.17 4.47
CA LYS A 52 -40.57 51.31 4.52
C LYS A 52 -41.47 50.99 3.29
N ASN A 53 -41.94 49.73 3.33
CA ASN A 53 -43.22 49.14 2.90
C ASN A 53 -43.38 48.63 1.46
N ASN A 54 -43.36 47.30 1.28
CA ASN A 54 -44.59 46.54 1.02
C ASN A 54 -44.35 45.03 1.14
N TYR A 55 -45.23 44.39 1.91
CA TYR A 55 -45.44 42.95 1.95
C TYR A 55 -46.01 42.49 0.60
N ASN A 56 -45.49 41.40 0.04
CA ASN A 56 -46.34 40.39 -0.60
C ASN A 56 -45.69 39.02 -0.47
N SER A 57 -46.44 38.15 0.18
CA SER A 57 -46.22 36.72 0.36
C SER A 57 -46.58 35.97 -0.93
N GLU A 58 -45.66 35.16 -1.44
CA GLU A 58 -46.02 33.97 -2.22
C GLU A 58 -45.35 32.74 -1.60
N TYR A 59 -46.15 32.04 -0.80
CA TYR A 59 -45.99 30.61 -0.57
C TYR A 59 -46.26 29.89 -1.90
N ARG A 60 -45.34 29.05 -2.36
CA ARG A 60 -45.67 27.99 -3.32
C ARG A 60 -45.40 26.63 -2.72
N GLU A 61 -46.44 25.83 -2.85
CA GLU A 61 -46.73 24.58 -2.17
C GLU A 61 -45.80 23.43 -2.58
N PHE A 62 -45.48 22.60 -1.59
CA PHE A 62 -45.00 21.23 -1.79
C PHE A 62 -46.07 20.43 -2.56
N ARG A 63 -45.75 20.03 -3.79
CA ARG A 63 -46.51 19.00 -4.50
C ARG A 63 -46.03 17.62 -4.07
N THR A 64 -46.88 16.96 -3.30
CA THR A 64 -46.99 15.50 -3.23
C THR A 64 -47.36 14.96 -4.61
N PHE A 65 -46.64 13.95 -5.10
CA PHE A 65 -47.11 13.11 -6.19
C PHE A 65 -47.15 11.65 -5.75
N ASN A 66 -48.34 11.11 -5.93
CA ASN A 66 -48.78 9.79 -5.54
C ASN A 66 -48.12 8.68 -6.37
N THR A 67 -48.03 7.54 -5.69
CA THR A 67 -48.05 6.16 -6.18
C THR A 67 -48.55 5.99 -7.62
N TYR A 68 -47.71 5.39 -8.46
CA TYR A 68 -48.14 4.73 -9.70
C TYR A 68 -47.92 3.22 -9.61
N GLN A 69 -48.88 2.53 -10.22
CA GLN A 69 -49.28 1.16 -10.02
C GLN A 69 -48.35 0.13 -10.67
N TYR A 70 -48.26 -1.00 -9.98
CA TYR A 70 -47.66 -2.26 -10.37
C TYR A 70 -48.58 -2.98 -11.40
N GLN A 71 -48.11 -3.29 -12.61
CA GLN A 71 -48.36 -4.55 -13.37
C GLN A 71 -47.91 -4.45 -14.85
N LYS A 72 -47.22 -5.52 -15.31
CA LYS A 72 -46.80 -5.87 -16.69
C LYS A 72 -45.69 -4.97 -17.27
N ASP A 73 -44.52 -5.45 -17.66
CA ASP A 73 -44.29 -6.57 -18.58
C ASP A 73 -43.17 -7.53 -18.16
N LYS A 74 -43.56 -8.80 -17.94
CA LYS A 74 -42.79 -9.97 -18.31
C LYS A 74 -42.95 -10.10 -19.83
N ILE A 75 -41.91 -9.85 -20.61
CA ILE A 75 -41.55 -10.42 -21.94
C ILE A 75 -40.49 -9.47 -22.51
N GLU A 76 -39.25 -9.59 -22.06
CA GLU A 76 -38.07 -9.12 -22.83
C GLU A 76 -36.73 -9.67 -22.34
N SER A 77 -36.74 -10.67 -21.44
CA SER A 77 -35.52 -11.34 -20.93
C SER A 77 -35.24 -12.71 -21.56
N LEU A 78 -35.94 -13.07 -22.65
CA LEU A 78 -35.89 -14.42 -23.24
C LEU A 78 -35.16 -14.53 -24.59
N ASN A 79 -34.68 -13.43 -25.18
CA ASN A 79 -33.96 -13.45 -26.46
C ASN A 79 -32.49 -13.04 -26.43
N PHE A 80 -31.93 -12.64 -25.28
CA PHE A 80 -30.49 -12.34 -25.16
C PHE A 80 -29.64 -13.56 -24.79
N LEU A 81 -30.22 -14.59 -24.17
CA LEU A 81 -29.50 -15.80 -23.73
C LEU A 81 -29.31 -16.88 -24.80
N LYS A 82 -29.83 -16.70 -26.02
CA LYS A 82 -29.75 -17.69 -27.11
C LYS A 82 -28.61 -17.48 -28.11
N LYS A 83 -27.80 -16.42 -27.99
CA LYS A 83 -26.71 -16.12 -28.95
C LYS A 83 -25.27 -16.36 -28.46
N VAL A 84 -25.07 -16.89 -27.24
CA VAL A 84 -23.70 -17.16 -26.70
C VAL A 84 -23.39 -18.66 -26.51
N LYS A 85 -24.29 -19.58 -26.88
CA LYS A 85 -24.07 -21.03 -26.74
C LYS A 85 -23.81 -21.74 -28.08
N ARG A 86 -22.75 -21.39 -28.80
CA ARG A 86 -22.38 -22.17 -30.00
C ARG A 86 -20.92 -22.44 -30.29
N PHE A 87 -20.04 -22.31 -29.29
CA PHE A 87 -18.72 -22.96 -29.36
C PHE A 87 -18.40 -23.52 -27.98
N TYR A 88 -17.84 -24.73 -27.96
CA TYR A 88 -17.50 -25.60 -26.81
C TYR A 88 -18.55 -26.62 -26.38
N SER A 89 -18.51 -27.76 -27.06
CA SER A 89 -18.86 -29.07 -26.51
C SER A 89 -17.83 -30.09 -27.02
N ILE A 90 -17.56 -31.12 -26.20
CA ILE A 90 -16.72 -32.32 -26.44
C ILE A 90 -15.26 -32.08 -25.97
N ASN A 91 -14.69 -32.73 -24.93
CA ASN A 91 -14.94 -34.04 -24.33
C ASN A 91 -14.50 -34.12 -22.84
N ASN A 92 -15.06 -35.11 -22.14
CA ASN A 92 -15.11 -35.31 -20.69
C ASN A 92 -13.95 -36.14 -20.07
N ASN A 93 -13.94 -36.11 -18.72
CA ASN A 93 -13.52 -37.13 -17.74
C ASN A 93 -12.08 -37.14 -17.22
N ILE A 94 -11.85 -36.46 -16.07
CA ILE A 94 -11.20 -37.03 -14.86
C ILE A 94 -11.81 -36.32 -13.63
N GLU A 95 -12.49 -37.08 -12.77
CA GLU A 95 -12.96 -36.65 -11.46
C GLU A 95 -11.80 -36.70 -10.45
N ASN A 96 -11.39 -35.53 -9.94
CA ASN A 96 -11.06 -35.30 -8.53
C ASN A 96 -10.76 -33.80 -8.30
N SER A 97 -11.54 -33.20 -7.39
CA SER A 97 -11.31 -31.94 -6.67
C SER A 97 -10.61 -30.79 -7.41
N ASN A 98 -11.26 -30.20 -8.42
CA ASN A 98 -10.92 -28.86 -8.91
C ASN A 98 -12.21 -28.06 -9.04
N ILE A 99 -12.39 -27.07 -8.17
CA ILE A 99 -13.49 -26.11 -8.31
C ILE A 99 -13.13 -25.25 -9.53
N SER A 100 -13.82 -25.45 -10.65
CA SER A 100 -13.61 -24.67 -11.86
C SER A 100 -13.95 -23.19 -11.62
N PHE A 101 -13.16 -22.28 -12.21
CA PHE A 101 -13.38 -20.82 -12.16
C PHE A 101 -14.83 -20.39 -12.47
N LEU A 102 -15.58 -21.18 -13.25
CA LEU A 102 -17.02 -20.98 -13.49
C LEU A 102 -17.89 -21.06 -12.22
N LYS A 103 -17.48 -21.82 -11.21
CA LYS A 103 -18.17 -21.91 -9.91
C LYS A 103 -17.84 -20.72 -9.01
N LEU A 104 -16.61 -20.17 -9.08
CA LEU A 104 -16.23 -18.90 -8.46
C LEU A 104 -16.99 -17.72 -9.08
N LYS A 105 -17.16 -17.69 -10.40
CA LYS A 105 -18.02 -16.72 -11.10
C LYS A 105 -19.49 -16.77 -10.68
N LYS A 106 -19.97 -17.93 -10.19
CA LYS A 106 -21.31 -18.11 -9.61
C LYS A 106 -21.38 -17.80 -8.11
N MET A 107 -20.27 -17.89 -7.38
CA MET A 107 -20.12 -17.28 -6.06
C MET A 107 -19.86 -15.79 -6.27
N SER A 108 -20.87 -15.04 -6.71
CA SER A 108 -20.83 -13.60 -6.60
C SER A 108 -20.68 -13.28 -5.10
N LEU A 109 -19.47 -12.97 -4.63
CA LEU A 109 -19.29 -12.39 -3.31
C LEU A 109 -19.78 -10.95 -3.44
N ASN A 110 -21.10 -10.80 -3.49
CA ASN A 110 -21.75 -9.50 -3.59
C ASN A 110 -21.33 -8.72 -2.36
N VAL A 111 -20.65 -7.60 -2.59
CA VAL A 111 -20.27 -6.67 -1.53
C VAL A 111 -21.56 -6.09 -0.96
N PRO A 112 -21.89 -6.34 0.32
CA PRO A 112 -23.06 -5.72 0.96
C PRO A 112 -22.95 -4.20 0.92
N GLN A 113 -24.07 -3.52 0.75
CA GLN A 113 -24.16 -2.05 0.72
C GLN A 113 -25.15 -1.58 1.79
N VAL A 114 -24.87 -0.44 2.43
CA VAL A 114 -25.84 0.25 3.30
C VAL A 114 -26.72 1.15 2.44
N ILE A 115 -26.11 1.87 1.50
CA ILE A 115 -26.78 2.70 0.50
C ILE A 115 -26.30 2.34 -0.90
N SER A 116 -27.11 2.63 -1.93
CA SER A 116 -26.78 2.29 -3.33
C SER A 116 -25.49 2.93 -3.86
N LEU A 117 -24.99 3.97 -3.20
CA LEU A 117 -23.76 4.67 -3.55
C LEU A 117 -22.50 4.03 -2.97
N ASP A 118 -22.63 3.08 -2.03
CA ASP A 118 -21.47 2.38 -1.48
C ASP A 118 -20.76 1.58 -2.58
N PRO A 119 -19.43 1.61 -2.68
CA PRO A 119 -18.72 0.93 -3.75
C PRO A 119 -18.76 -0.59 -3.57
N THR A 120 -18.98 -1.31 -4.68
CA THR A 120 -18.98 -2.78 -4.71
C THR A 120 -17.76 -3.38 -5.39
N VAL A 121 -16.91 -2.52 -5.96
CA VAL A 121 -15.70 -2.89 -6.69
C VAL A 121 -14.54 -2.07 -6.13
N LEU A 122 -13.45 -2.76 -5.80
CA LEU A 122 -12.17 -2.14 -5.49
C LEU A 122 -11.45 -1.87 -6.81
N PRO A 123 -11.29 -0.60 -7.24
CA PRO A 123 -10.59 -0.31 -8.49
C PRO A 123 -9.10 -0.68 -8.37
N VAL A 124 -8.57 -1.44 -9.32
CA VAL A 124 -7.15 -1.80 -9.38
C VAL A 124 -6.63 -1.61 -10.80
N ASN A 125 -5.53 -0.87 -10.93
CA ASN A 125 -4.81 -0.71 -12.18
C ASN A 125 -3.74 -1.80 -12.29
N TYR A 126 -3.93 -2.73 -13.22
CA TYR A 126 -2.98 -3.82 -13.53
C TYR A 126 -1.94 -3.43 -14.58
N THR A 127 -2.11 -2.25 -15.20
CA THR A 127 -1.19 -1.65 -16.17
C THR A 127 -0.97 -0.20 -15.79
N THR A 128 0.26 0.28 -15.96
CA THR A 128 0.66 1.65 -15.65
C THR A 128 1.44 2.23 -16.82
N ALA A 129 1.69 3.54 -16.80
CA ALA A 129 2.55 4.18 -17.80
C ALA A 129 3.97 3.59 -17.85
N ILE A 130 4.44 2.96 -16.76
CA ILE A 130 5.75 2.31 -16.71
C ILE A 130 5.85 1.16 -17.70
N ASN A 131 4.76 0.40 -17.90
CA ASN A 131 4.74 -0.75 -18.80
C ASN A 131 5.10 -0.39 -20.26
N ASP A 132 4.85 0.85 -20.66
CA ASP A 132 5.08 1.34 -22.03
C ASP A 132 6.46 2.00 -22.23
N ILE A 133 7.25 2.15 -21.17
CA ILE A 133 8.58 2.76 -21.27
C ILE A 133 9.52 1.77 -21.95
N ASN A 134 10.18 2.14 -23.05
CA ASN A 134 11.29 1.38 -23.60
C ASN A 134 12.56 1.68 -22.79
N ILE A 135 13.19 0.66 -22.19
CA ILE A 135 14.42 0.84 -21.40
C ILE A 135 15.59 0.21 -22.15
N VAL A 136 16.61 1.01 -22.40
CA VAL A 136 17.85 0.56 -23.06
C VAL A 136 19.02 0.81 -22.14
N LEU A 137 19.79 -0.24 -21.85
CA LEU A 137 21.03 -0.14 -21.10
C LEU A 137 22.20 -0.03 -22.07
N LYS A 138 23.14 0.86 -21.75
CA LYS A 138 24.33 1.12 -22.56
C LYS A 138 25.59 1.12 -21.69
N ASP A 139 26.71 0.71 -22.27
CA ASP A 139 28.03 0.77 -21.64
C ASP A 139 28.58 2.19 -21.74
N SER A 140 28.74 2.90 -20.63
CA SER A 140 29.16 4.32 -20.65
C SER A 140 30.62 4.55 -21.09
N VAL A 141 31.42 3.48 -21.15
CA VAL A 141 32.81 3.52 -21.61
C VAL A 141 32.90 3.27 -23.12
N LYS A 142 32.05 2.37 -23.65
CA LYS A 142 32.06 2.00 -25.08
C LYS A 142 31.08 2.80 -25.93
N GLU A 143 29.97 3.22 -25.34
CA GLU A 143 28.89 3.92 -26.00
C GLU A 143 28.80 5.34 -25.46
N CYS A 144 28.55 6.29 -26.34
CA CYS A 144 28.43 7.70 -25.97
C CYS A 144 26.95 8.10 -25.94
N CYS A 145 26.60 8.94 -24.98
CA CYS A 145 25.32 9.63 -25.03
C CYS A 145 25.35 10.63 -26.20
N ASN A 146 24.30 10.60 -27.03
CA ASN A 146 24.17 11.49 -28.20
C ASN A 146 23.49 12.82 -27.86
N PHE A 147 23.01 12.99 -26.62
CA PHE A 147 22.36 14.22 -26.13
C PHE A 147 21.19 14.68 -27.04
N ASP A 148 20.47 13.71 -27.60
CA ASP A 148 19.29 13.94 -28.43
C ASP A 148 17.99 13.85 -27.61
N ASP A 149 18.04 13.29 -26.41
CA ASP A 149 16.92 13.17 -25.47
C ASP A 149 16.50 14.53 -24.89
N ASP A 150 15.27 14.60 -24.40
CA ASP A 150 14.71 15.85 -23.85
C ASP A 150 15.38 16.20 -22.51
N ILE A 151 15.72 15.18 -21.74
CA ILE A 151 16.40 15.29 -20.45
C ILE A 151 17.59 14.34 -20.43
N VAL A 152 18.74 14.84 -20.00
CA VAL A 152 19.93 14.04 -19.70
C VAL A 152 20.34 14.29 -18.26
N ILE A 153 20.36 13.24 -17.45
CA ILE A 153 20.61 13.31 -16.01
C ILE A 153 21.90 12.56 -15.67
N PHE A 154 22.88 13.27 -15.12
CA PHE A 154 24.09 12.68 -14.58
C PHE A 154 23.92 12.38 -13.08
N LEU A 155 24.17 11.13 -12.70
CA LEU A 155 24.32 10.72 -11.31
C LEU A 155 25.79 10.73 -10.95
N VAL A 156 26.17 11.63 -10.06
CA VAL A 156 27.56 12.07 -9.90
C VAL A 156 27.97 12.09 -8.43
N HIS A 157 29.16 11.54 -8.12
CA HIS A 157 29.74 11.65 -6.79
C HIS A 157 30.10 13.10 -6.44
N SER A 158 30.39 13.33 -5.17
CA SER A 158 31.09 14.49 -4.64
C SER A 158 32.43 14.02 -4.06
N LYS A 159 33.50 14.82 -4.17
CA LYS A 159 34.83 14.37 -3.75
C LYS A 159 34.97 14.29 -2.21
N SER A 160 34.26 15.12 -1.45
CA SER A 160 34.01 14.96 0.00
C SER A 160 32.85 15.88 0.45
N ASP A 161 32.34 15.69 1.68
CA ASP A 161 31.37 16.60 2.32
C ASP A 161 31.97 18.00 2.64
N LYS A 162 33.29 18.17 2.53
CA LYS A 162 34.05 19.35 2.99
C LYS A 162 34.99 20.00 1.96
N ASP A 163 35.21 19.41 0.79
CA ASP A 163 36.17 19.94 -0.20
C ASP A 163 35.51 20.36 -1.52
N ASN A 164 35.88 21.57 -1.96
CA ASN A 164 35.59 22.14 -3.27
C ASN A 164 36.46 21.52 -4.39
N GLY A 165 36.63 20.20 -4.40
CA GLY A 165 37.48 19.51 -5.38
C GLY A 165 36.72 19.15 -6.65
N ASN A 166 37.23 19.59 -7.80
CA ASN A 166 36.63 19.39 -9.13
C ASN A 166 36.49 17.90 -9.47
N MET A 167 35.26 17.45 -9.75
CA MET A 167 35.00 16.11 -10.26
C MET A 167 35.00 16.11 -11.79
N LYS A 168 35.59 15.09 -12.40
CA LYS A 168 35.58 14.89 -13.86
C LYS A 168 34.50 13.90 -14.25
N ILE A 169 33.70 14.24 -15.25
CA ILE A 169 32.82 13.28 -15.93
C ILE A 169 33.71 12.27 -16.66
N GLY A 170 33.54 10.99 -16.33
CA GLY A 170 34.31 9.90 -16.94
C GLY A 170 33.71 9.40 -18.25
N SER A 171 32.41 9.62 -18.48
CA SER A 171 31.74 9.22 -19.72
C SER A 171 32.21 10.03 -20.93
N GLN A 172 32.29 9.37 -22.09
CA GLN A 172 32.59 10.04 -23.34
C GLN A 172 31.36 10.81 -23.85
N ILE A 173 31.53 12.11 -24.08
CA ILE A 173 30.48 13.02 -24.53
C ILE A 173 30.74 13.37 -26.00
N LYS A 174 29.80 13.02 -26.88
CA LYS A 174 29.84 13.33 -28.31
C LYS A 174 28.99 14.55 -28.66
N ASP A 175 29.23 15.63 -27.93
CA ASP A 175 28.63 16.94 -28.20
C ASP A 175 29.60 18.05 -27.78
N SER A 176 29.99 18.90 -28.72
CA SER A 176 31.03 19.92 -28.51
C SER A 176 30.57 21.02 -27.57
N LYS A 177 29.31 21.46 -27.68
CA LYS A 177 28.73 22.49 -26.81
C LYS A 177 28.54 22.00 -25.38
N ILE A 178 28.13 20.75 -25.19
CA ILE A 178 28.00 20.15 -23.85
C ILE A 178 29.37 19.94 -23.21
N ASN A 179 30.38 19.48 -23.96
CA ASN A 179 31.76 19.41 -23.47
C ASN A 179 32.30 20.80 -23.05
N GLU A 180 32.06 21.82 -23.87
CA GLU A 180 32.43 23.20 -23.54
C GLU A 180 31.73 23.68 -22.26
N PHE A 181 30.44 23.42 -22.13
CA PHE A 181 29.68 23.77 -20.92
C PHE A 181 30.28 23.09 -19.68
N LEU A 182 30.53 21.79 -19.75
CA LEU A 182 31.03 21.00 -18.62
C LEU A 182 32.43 21.43 -18.20
N SER A 183 33.33 21.72 -19.15
CA SER A 183 34.68 22.22 -18.86
C SER A 183 34.69 23.61 -18.20
N LYS A 184 33.68 24.45 -18.46
CA LYS A 184 33.57 25.79 -17.88
C LYS A 184 32.91 25.83 -16.51
N ASN A 185 32.22 24.75 -16.11
CA ASN A 185 31.34 24.72 -14.94
C ASN A 185 31.67 23.54 -14.01
N GLU A 186 32.95 23.31 -13.71
CA GLU A 186 33.39 22.19 -12.85
C GLU A 186 32.86 22.28 -11.41
N ASP A 187 32.45 23.47 -10.94
CA ASP A 187 31.89 23.72 -9.61
C ASP A 187 30.45 23.19 -9.46
N ILE A 188 29.76 22.89 -10.56
CA ILE A 188 28.42 22.28 -10.51
C ILE A 188 28.45 20.94 -9.79
N PHE A 189 29.63 20.31 -9.68
CA PHE A 189 29.84 18.99 -9.11
C PHE A 189 29.78 18.89 -7.57
N ASN A 190 29.70 20.04 -6.90
CA ASN A 190 29.66 20.11 -5.43
C ASN A 190 28.23 20.18 -4.89
N GLY A 191 27.95 19.47 -3.80
CA GLY A 191 26.66 19.54 -3.12
C GLY A 191 26.40 18.36 -2.19
N LYS A 192 25.35 18.47 -1.37
CA LYS A 192 24.91 17.40 -0.48
C LYS A 192 24.19 16.31 -1.27
N LEU A 193 24.22 15.07 -0.77
CA LEU A 193 23.44 13.94 -1.30
C LEU A 193 21.99 14.33 -1.61
N GLY A 194 21.52 13.98 -2.81
CA GLY A 194 20.18 14.26 -3.30
C GLY A 194 19.96 15.69 -3.80
N THR A 195 20.91 16.62 -3.63
CA THR A 195 20.78 17.94 -4.27
C THR A 195 20.99 17.82 -5.78
N PHE A 196 20.27 18.64 -6.55
CA PHE A 196 20.40 18.65 -8.01
C PHE A 196 20.48 20.07 -8.58
N LYS A 197 21.07 20.19 -9.77
CA LYS A 197 21.06 21.40 -10.61
C LYS A 197 20.64 21.01 -12.02
N SER A 198 19.83 21.85 -12.66
CA SER A 198 19.32 21.65 -14.03
C SER A 198 19.64 22.88 -14.88
N PHE A 199 20.06 22.64 -16.12
CA PHE A 199 20.45 23.66 -17.08
C PHE A 199 19.78 23.40 -18.43
N TYR A 200 19.35 24.45 -19.11
CA TYR A 200 18.85 24.36 -20.49
C TYR A 200 19.95 24.79 -21.45
N ILE A 201 20.42 23.85 -22.26
CA ILE A 201 21.58 24.05 -23.14
C ILE A 201 21.22 23.57 -24.54
N SER A 202 21.66 24.31 -25.56
CA SER A 202 21.55 23.84 -26.94
C SER A 202 22.65 22.83 -27.25
N ASN A 203 22.30 21.67 -27.77
CA ASN A 203 23.25 20.69 -28.29
C ASN A 203 23.83 21.13 -29.67
N ASP A 204 24.74 20.34 -30.24
CA ASP A 204 25.38 20.61 -31.54
C ASP A 204 24.35 20.70 -32.70
N LYS A 205 23.19 20.05 -32.55
CA LYS A 205 22.05 20.12 -33.49
C LYS A 205 21.11 21.30 -33.24
N ASN A 206 21.46 22.20 -32.33
CA ASN A 206 20.63 23.33 -31.86
C ASN A 206 19.30 22.93 -31.21
N LYS A 207 19.16 21.68 -30.75
CA LYS A 207 18.05 21.27 -29.89
C LYS A 207 18.37 21.69 -28.45
N TYR A 208 17.42 22.33 -27.78
CA TYR A 208 17.53 22.58 -26.34
C TYR A 208 17.25 21.29 -25.56
N ILE A 209 18.15 20.96 -24.64
CA ILE A 209 18.02 19.81 -23.73
C ILE A 209 18.07 20.30 -22.29
N ASN A 210 17.37 19.59 -21.39
CA ASN A 210 17.53 19.76 -19.96
C ASN A 210 18.68 18.87 -19.47
N LEU A 211 19.83 19.48 -19.19
CA LEU A 211 20.99 18.84 -18.62
C LEU A 211 20.94 18.96 -17.09
N SER A 212 20.74 17.84 -16.41
CA SER A 212 20.61 17.79 -14.95
C SER A 212 21.70 16.96 -14.29
N PHE A 213 22.05 17.32 -13.06
CA PHE A 213 23.06 16.62 -12.25
C PHE A 213 22.52 16.36 -10.86
N ILE A 214 22.52 15.11 -10.42
CA ILE A 214 22.10 14.70 -9.07
C ILE A 214 23.33 14.22 -8.28
N ARG A 215 23.51 14.80 -7.09
CA ARG A 215 24.60 14.47 -6.18
C ARG A 215 24.32 13.14 -5.47
N CYS A 216 25.26 12.21 -5.56
CA CYS A 216 25.11 10.84 -5.07
C CYS A 216 26.00 10.50 -3.86
N GLY A 217 26.52 11.50 -3.13
CA GLY A 217 27.40 11.27 -1.98
C GLY A 217 28.87 11.11 -2.36
N THR A 218 29.70 10.69 -1.42
CA THR A 218 31.16 10.59 -1.59
C THR A 218 31.59 9.30 -2.30
N ILE A 219 32.81 9.28 -2.85
CA ILE A 219 33.33 8.16 -3.67
C ILE A 219 33.60 6.90 -2.81
N ASP A 220 33.89 7.07 -1.53
CA ASP A 220 34.52 6.02 -0.71
C ASP A 220 33.53 5.09 0.02
N GLU A 221 32.23 5.25 -0.17
CA GLU A 221 31.20 4.42 0.50
C GLU A 221 30.31 3.71 -0.53
N GLU A 222 30.06 2.41 -0.32
CA GLU A 222 29.03 1.71 -1.08
C GLU A 222 27.66 2.34 -0.79
N MET A 223 26.93 2.70 -1.84
CA MET A 223 25.62 3.32 -1.69
C MET A 223 24.66 2.40 -0.93
N SER A 224 23.94 2.98 0.01
CA SER A 224 22.85 2.36 0.72
C SER A 224 21.49 2.59 0.03
N GLU A 225 20.54 1.75 0.38
CA GLU A 225 19.11 1.88 0.05
C GLU A 225 18.56 3.30 0.30
N PHE A 226 18.96 3.90 1.42
CA PHE A 226 18.51 5.23 1.83
C PHE A 226 19.01 6.33 0.89
N GLU A 227 20.24 6.19 0.41
CA GLU A 227 20.85 7.14 -0.52
C GLU A 227 20.21 7.05 -1.89
N ILE A 228 19.94 5.83 -2.37
CA ILE A 228 19.15 5.61 -3.59
C ILE A 228 17.78 6.29 -3.48
N ARG A 229 17.05 6.13 -2.36
CA ARG A 229 15.75 6.82 -2.19
C ARG A 229 15.85 8.34 -2.30
N LYS A 230 16.91 8.94 -1.73
CA LYS A 230 17.14 10.39 -1.86
C LYS A 230 17.44 10.81 -3.30
N ILE A 231 18.28 10.05 -3.99
CA ILE A 231 18.62 10.29 -5.40
C ILE A 231 17.35 10.18 -6.25
N VAL A 232 16.55 9.12 -6.07
CA VAL A 232 15.30 8.91 -6.80
C VAL A 232 14.28 10.00 -6.51
N SER A 233 14.15 10.46 -5.26
CA SER A 233 13.23 11.56 -4.93
C SER A 233 13.52 12.81 -5.77
N SER A 234 14.80 13.14 -5.95
CA SER A 234 15.22 14.28 -6.76
C SER A 234 15.09 14.02 -8.25
N LEU A 235 15.39 12.80 -8.69
CA LEU A 235 15.19 12.37 -10.08
C LEU A 235 13.73 12.51 -10.49
N VAL A 236 12.81 11.97 -9.70
CA VAL A 236 11.37 12.01 -9.97
C VAL A 236 10.83 13.43 -9.94
N GLN A 237 11.37 14.29 -9.07
CA GLN A 237 11.05 15.72 -9.09
C GLN A 237 11.43 16.35 -10.45
N ILE A 238 12.65 16.10 -10.96
CA ILE A 238 13.08 16.58 -12.27
C ILE A 238 12.15 16.06 -13.37
N LEU A 239 11.79 14.78 -13.35
CA LEU A 239 10.92 14.16 -14.35
C LEU A 239 9.49 14.73 -14.33
N HIS A 240 8.95 15.06 -13.17
CA HIS A 240 7.61 15.67 -13.06
C HIS A 240 7.59 17.14 -13.46
N ASP A 241 8.64 17.89 -13.13
CA ASP A 241 8.76 19.31 -13.49
C ASP A 241 9.00 19.50 -14.99
N ASN A 242 9.61 18.51 -15.65
CA ASN A 242 10.00 18.56 -17.05
C ASN A 242 9.32 17.40 -17.81
N LYS A 243 8.13 17.66 -18.37
CA LYS A 243 7.42 16.69 -19.21
C LYS A 243 8.32 16.26 -20.37
N SER A 244 8.76 15.01 -20.38
CA SER A 244 9.71 14.47 -21.36
C SER A 244 9.22 13.16 -21.95
N VAL A 245 9.50 12.98 -23.24
CA VAL A 245 9.21 11.74 -23.95
C VAL A 245 10.42 10.80 -23.86
N ALA A 246 11.63 11.35 -23.95
CA ALA A 246 12.88 10.61 -23.86
C ALA A 246 13.80 11.17 -22.76
N THR A 247 14.30 10.29 -21.89
CA THR A 247 15.26 10.62 -20.83
C THR A 247 16.47 9.70 -20.88
N SER A 248 17.66 10.27 -20.73
CA SER A 248 18.90 9.55 -20.52
C SER A 248 19.39 9.73 -19.08
N ILE A 249 19.81 8.64 -18.42
CA ILE A 249 20.45 8.66 -17.09
C ILE A 249 21.86 8.11 -17.21
N ILE A 250 22.86 8.89 -16.81
CA ILE A 250 24.28 8.53 -16.89
C ILE A 250 24.80 8.29 -15.48
N PHE A 251 25.16 7.04 -15.18
CA PHE A 251 25.76 6.67 -13.90
C PHE A 251 27.28 6.93 -13.96
N GLU A 252 27.70 8.05 -13.37
CA GLU A 252 29.12 8.29 -13.09
C GLU A 252 29.59 7.60 -11.81
N ILE A 253 28.67 6.90 -11.13
CA ILE A 253 28.86 6.18 -9.88
C ILE A 253 28.85 4.67 -10.10
N GLY A 254 29.55 3.93 -9.23
CA GLY A 254 29.42 2.48 -9.15
C GLY A 254 28.11 2.09 -8.47
N ILE A 255 27.44 1.05 -8.97
CA ILE A 255 26.24 0.48 -8.36
C ILE A 255 26.26 -1.02 -8.59
N ASN A 256 25.84 -1.82 -7.61
CA ASN A 256 25.69 -3.26 -7.81
C ASN A 256 24.32 -3.60 -8.43
N GLU A 257 24.14 -4.83 -8.90
CA GLU A 257 22.91 -5.25 -9.59
C GLU A 257 21.66 -5.14 -8.73
N SER A 258 21.76 -5.44 -7.43
CA SER A 258 20.63 -5.39 -6.50
C SER A 258 20.16 -3.95 -6.28
N LEU A 259 21.09 -3.02 -6.04
CA LEU A 259 20.81 -1.60 -5.87
C LEU A 259 20.37 -0.96 -7.18
N PHE A 260 20.88 -1.40 -8.33
CA PHE A 260 20.41 -0.95 -9.64
C PHE A 260 18.95 -1.36 -9.87
N ARG A 261 18.61 -2.61 -9.55
CA ARG A 261 17.22 -3.07 -9.59
C ARG A 261 16.35 -2.23 -8.65
N PHE A 262 16.81 -2.01 -7.41
CA PHE A 262 16.12 -1.18 -6.42
C PHE A 262 15.94 0.28 -6.87
N PHE A 263 16.95 0.85 -7.56
CA PHE A 263 16.86 2.17 -8.17
C PHE A 263 15.71 2.20 -9.16
N LEU A 264 15.66 1.28 -10.13
CA LEU A 264 14.58 1.22 -11.12
C LEU A 264 13.20 1.02 -10.48
N GLU A 265 13.07 0.07 -9.55
CA GLU A 265 11.84 -0.18 -8.80
C GLU A 265 11.33 1.09 -8.11
N THR A 266 12.24 1.84 -7.47
CA THR A 266 11.90 3.05 -6.74
C THR A 266 11.55 4.19 -7.70
N VAL A 267 12.28 4.34 -8.82
CA VAL A 267 11.94 5.33 -9.86
C VAL A 267 10.53 5.07 -10.38
N PHE A 268 10.21 3.82 -10.73
CA PHE A 268 8.89 3.46 -11.24
C PHE A 268 7.78 3.70 -10.20
N TYR A 269 8.02 3.29 -8.95
CA TYR A 269 7.03 3.44 -7.88
C TYR A 269 6.77 4.90 -7.51
N GLU A 270 7.82 5.73 -7.47
CA GLU A 270 7.70 7.14 -7.11
C GLU A 270 7.17 7.99 -8.28
N TYR A 271 7.43 7.60 -9.53
CA TYR A 271 6.94 8.31 -10.72
C TYR A 271 5.43 8.11 -10.96
N VAL A 272 4.86 6.96 -10.57
CA VAL A 272 3.43 6.69 -10.79
C VAL A 272 2.56 7.33 -9.72
N ALA A 273 1.65 8.18 -10.16
CA ALA A 273 0.61 8.75 -9.30
C ALA A 273 -0.61 7.82 -9.21
N ASP A 274 -1.09 7.54 -7.99
CA ASP A 274 -2.36 6.86 -7.75
C ASP A 274 -3.52 7.86 -7.77
N GLU A 275 -4.24 7.92 -8.88
CA GLU A 275 -5.36 8.83 -9.07
C GLU A 275 -6.73 8.14 -9.12
N ARG A 276 -6.85 6.89 -8.64
CA ARG A 276 -8.09 6.10 -8.73
C ARG A 276 -9.29 6.75 -8.04
N PHE A 277 -9.03 7.55 -7.01
CA PHE A 277 -10.05 8.22 -6.21
C PHE A 277 -10.14 9.74 -6.46
N LYS A 278 -9.44 10.25 -7.50
CA LYS A 278 -9.54 11.65 -7.94
C LYS A 278 -10.65 11.77 -8.99
N SER A 279 -11.54 12.75 -8.82
CA SER A 279 -12.68 13.02 -9.73
C SER A 279 -12.56 14.40 -10.38
N THR A 280 -12.92 15.48 -9.69
CA THR A 280 -12.96 16.86 -10.23
C THR A 280 -11.59 17.51 -10.38
N ASP A 281 -10.64 17.21 -9.49
CA ASP A 281 -9.27 17.74 -9.55
C ASP A 281 -8.49 17.31 -10.82
N LYS A 282 -8.98 16.28 -11.53
CA LYS A 282 -8.40 15.88 -12.83
C LYS A 282 -8.77 16.86 -13.95
N VAL A 283 -9.98 17.41 -13.87
CA VAL A 283 -10.55 18.34 -14.85
C VAL A 283 -10.08 19.76 -14.56
N ASP A 284 -10.03 20.19 -13.28
CA ASP A 284 -9.59 21.54 -12.92
C ASP A 284 -8.10 21.80 -13.23
N LYS A 285 -7.26 20.76 -13.30
CA LYS A 285 -5.87 20.88 -13.80
C LYS A 285 -5.78 20.93 -15.33
N ALA A 286 -6.79 20.45 -16.04
CA ALA A 286 -6.91 20.59 -17.49
C ALA A 286 -7.45 21.98 -17.87
N ASP A 287 -8.43 22.49 -17.11
CA ASP A 287 -9.13 23.75 -17.42
C ASP A 287 -8.44 25.00 -16.83
N ASN A 288 -7.75 24.94 -15.68
CA ASN A 288 -6.99 26.10 -15.17
C ASN A 288 -5.64 26.34 -15.88
N LYS A 289 -5.37 25.62 -16.99
CA LYS A 289 -4.28 25.92 -17.93
C LYS A 289 -4.78 26.28 -19.33
N SER A 290 -6.08 26.52 -19.53
CA SER A 290 -6.63 26.99 -20.82
C SER A 290 -6.67 28.52 -20.88
N GLY A 291 -5.48 29.12 -20.91
CA GLY A 291 -5.23 30.41 -21.54
C GLY A 291 -4.46 30.19 -22.85
N GLY A 292 -5.05 29.45 -23.78
CA GLY A 292 -4.42 29.06 -25.04
C GLY A 292 -5.21 27.93 -25.71
N SER A 293 -5.83 28.25 -26.84
CA SER A 293 -6.67 27.36 -27.64
C SER A 293 -5.90 26.16 -28.20
N GLY A 294 -6.43 24.95 -27.99
CA GLY A 294 -6.19 23.80 -28.86
C GLY A 294 -5.43 22.64 -28.21
N GLY A 295 -6.15 21.55 -27.92
CA GLY A 295 -5.58 20.24 -27.62
C GLY A 295 -5.86 19.74 -26.21
N SER A 296 -6.67 18.68 -26.10
CA SER A 296 -6.78 17.83 -24.91
C SER A 296 -5.46 17.10 -24.67
N GLY A 297 -4.47 17.80 -24.12
CA GLY A 297 -3.14 17.26 -23.84
C GLY A 297 -3.12 16.57 -22.48
N SER A 298 -3.38 15.26 -22.45
CA SER A 298 -2.81 14.40 -21.39
C SER A 298 -1.32 14.69 -21.30
N ALA A 299 -0.78 14.92 -20.11
CA ALA A 299 0.67 15.07 -19.95
C ALA A 299 1.37 13.88 -20.62
N GLU A 300 2.27 14.13 -21.57
CA GLU A 300 3.02 13.06 -22.23
C GLU A 300 3.91 12.39 -21.17
N ASN A 301 3.63 11.10 -20.90
CA ASN A 301 4.44 10.28 -20.03
C ASN A 301 5.72 9.87 -20.74
N MET A 302 6.79 9.63 -19.98
CA MET A 302 8.06 9.11 -20.51
C MET A 302 7.81 7.83 -21.33
N LYS A 303 8.40 7.76 -22.53
CA LYS A 303 8.30 6.62 -23.46
C LYS A 303 9.64 5.93 -23.70
N SER A 304 10.75 6.64 -23.53
CA SER A 304 12.09 6.08 -23.65
C SER A 304 12.96 6.46 -22.45
N LEU A 305 13.68 5.48 -21.92
CA LEU A 305 14.66 5.65 -20.84
C LEU A 305 15.96 4.95 -21.23
N GLU A 306 16.99 5.72 -21.55
CA GLU A 306 18.34 5.20 -21.76
C GLU A 306 19.14 5.29 -20.45
N ILE A 307 19.89 4.24 -20.11
CA ILE A 307 20.72 4.22 -18.91
C ILE A 307 22.14 3.79 -19.25
N PHE A 308 23.11 4.65 -18.96
CA PHE A 308 24.53 4.43 -19.21
C PHE A 308 25.23 4.02 -17.92
N LEU A 309 25.90 2.85 -17.91
CA LEU A 309 26.58 2.25 -16.75
C LEU A 309 28.07 2.03 -17.03
N LYS A 310 28.96 2.40 -16.08
CA LYS A 310 30.44 2.23 -16.22
C LYS A 310 30.90 0.77 -16.27
N ASN A 311 30.20 -0.12 -15.59
CA ASN A 311 30.53 -1.55 -15.51
C ASN A 311 29.37 -2.40 -16.06
N TYR A 312 28.86 -2.02 -17.24
CA TYR A 312 27.76 -2.73 -17.88
C TYR A 312 28.09 -4.21 -18.10
N ASN A 313 27.13 -5.07 -17.75
CA ASN A 313 27.13 -6.50 -18.02
C ASN A 313 25.70 -6.97 -18.33
N ASN A 314 25.55 -8.20 -18.84
CA ASN A 314 24.24 -8.75 -19.21
C ASN A 314 23.33 -9.04 -18.00
N ASP A 315 23.86 -9.04 -16.77
CA ASP A 315 23.05 -9.30 -15.58
C ASP A 315 22.23 -8.06 -15.20
N TYR A 316 22.69 -6.83 -15.47
CA TYR A 316 21.85 -5.62 -15.35
C TYR A 316 20.61 -5.67 -16.26
N VAL A 317 20.71 -6.28 -17.44
CA VAL A 317 19.56 -6.43 -18.35
C VAL A 317 18.48 -7.30 -17.71
N LYS A 318 18.87 -8.39 -17.04
CA LYS A 318 17.93 -9.24 -16.29
C LYS A 318 17.27 -8.48 -15.14
N GLN A 319 17.97 -7.51 -14.54
CA GLN A 319 17.40 -6.68 -13.48
C GLN A 319 16.30 -5.74 -14.00
N VAL A 320 16.29 -5.34 -15.28
CA VAL A 320 15.24 -4.47 -15.83
C VAL A 320 13.87 -5.15 -15.76
N ASP A 321 13.75 -6.38 -16.28
CA ASP A 321 12.47 -7.11 -16.26
C ASP A 321 12.04 -7.48 -14.84
N LYS A 322 13.01 -7.87 -14.00
CA LYS A 322 12.76 -8.15 -12.58
C LYS A 322 12.27 -6.89 -11.84
N SER A 323 12.87 -5.73 -12.09
CA SER A 323 12.47 -4.45 -11.48
C SER A 323 11.05 -4.03 -11.87
N ARG A 324 10.61 -4.26 -13.12
CA ARG A 324 9.23 -4.01 -13.55
C ARG A 324 8.23 -4.88 -12.81
N THR A 325 8.56 -6.16 -12.67
CA THR A 325 7.72 -7.12 -11.95
C THR A 325 7.60 -6.73 -10.48
N TYR A 326 8.71 -6.38 -9.85
CA TYR A 326 8.77 -5.97 -8.44
C TYR A 326 8.06 -4.64 -8.20
N PHE A 327 8.22 -3.67 -9.10
CA PHE A 327 7.45 -2.44 -9.11
C PHE A 327 5.94 -2.75 -9.18
N MET A 328 5.49 -3.56 -10.13
CA MET A 328 4.07 -3.85 -10.30
C MET A 328 3.48 -4.58 -9.08
N GLY A 329 4.19 -5.53 -8.49
CA GLY A 329 3.76 -6.17 -7.24
C GLY A 329 3.68 -5.19 -6.07
N THR A 330 4.69 -4.31 -5.92
CA THR A 330 4.74 -3.29 -4.87
C THR A 330 3.64 -2.23 -5.04
N TYR A 331 3.41 -1.79 -6.27
CA TYR A 331 2.35 -0.85 -6.64
C TYR A 331 0.96 -1.48 -6.49
N PHE A 332 0.79 -2.76 -6.85
CA PHE A 332 -0.43 -3.50 -6.59
C PHE A 332 -0.73 -3.55 -5.09
N ALA A 333 0.23 -3.91 -4.24
CA ALA A 333 0.06 -3.88 -2.79
C ALA A 333 -0.31 -2.47 -2.29
N SER A 334 0.41 -1.45 -2.76
CA SER A 334 0.12 -0.05 -2.44
C SER A 334 -1.30 0.36 -2.80
N GLN A 335 -1.81 -0.06 -3.96
CA GLN A 335 -3.17 0.23 -4.39
C GLN A 335 -4.23 -0.37 -3.45
N LEU A 336 -3.97 -1.54 -2.88
CA LEU A 336 -4.89 -2.17 -1.92
C LEU A 336 -4.85 -1.44 -0.56
N ILE A 337 -3.66 -1.04 -0.11
CA ILE A 337 -3.44 -0.34 1.18
C ILE A 337 -3.97 1.10 1.13
N SER A 338 -3.78 1.80 0.01
CA SER A 338 -4.23 3.19 -0.15
C SER A 338 -5.74 3.29 -0.31
N ALA A 339 -6.39 2.24 -0.82
CA ALA A 339 -7.83 2.17 -1.00
C ALA A 339 -8.56 2.30 0.35
N PRO A 340 -9.50 3.24 0.51
CA PRO A 340 -10.25 3.40 1.75
C PRO A 340 -11.10 2.15 2.07
N SER A 341 -11.37 1.90 3.34
CA SER A 341 -12.03 0.67 3.80
C SER A 341 -13.46 0.46 3.29
N ASN A 342 -14.17 1.53 2.89
CA ASN A 342 -15.46 1.37 2.21
C ASN A 342 -15.30 0.73 0.81
N TYR A 343 -14.19 0.99 0.11
CA TYR A 343 -13.83 0.33 -1.16
C TYR A 343 -13.14 -1.02 -0.92
N CYS A 344 -12.16 -1.06 -0.01
CA CYS A 344 -11.36 -2.23 0.33
C CYS A 344 -11.90 -2.84 1.62
N ASN A 345 -12.86 -3.75 1.51
CA ASN A 345 -13.47 -4.50 2.59
C ASN A 345 -13.20 -6.01 2.38
N PRO A 346 -13.52 -6.90 3.33
CA PRO A 346 -13.15 -8.31 3.24
C PRO A 346 -13.66 -9.01 1.98
N VAL A 347 -14.82 -8.58 1.50
CA VAL A 347 -15.47 -9.13 0.31
C VAL A 347 -14.80 -8.62 -0.97
N SER A 348 -14.62 -7.31 -1.11
CA SER A 348 -13.99 -6.74 -2.29
C SER A 348 -12.50 -7.09 -2.41
N LEU A 349 -11.78 -7.21 -1.30
CA LEU A 349 -10.39 -7.66 -1.28
C LEU A 349 -10.25 -9.13 -1.70
N ALA A 350 -11.16 -10.00 -1.24
CA ALA A 350 -11.20 -11.39 -1.71
C ALA A 350 -11.54 -11.49 -3.20
N ASN A 351 -12.44 -10.64 -3.72
CA ASN A 351 -12.74 -10.56 -5.16
C ASN A 351 -11.50 -10.17 -5.98
N VAL A 352 -10.71 -9.21 -5.50
CA VAL A 352 -9.44 -8.84 -6.15
C VAL A 352 -8.43 -10.00 -6.13
N ALA A 353 -8.35 -10.78 -5.04
CA ALA A 353 -7.50 -11.96 -5.00
C ALA A 353 -7.92 -13.05 -6.01
N VAL A 354 -9.23 -13.24 -6.21
CA VAL A 354 -9.75 -14.13 -7.26
C VAL A 354 -9.37 -13.60 -8.65
N GLU A 355 -9.55 -12.30 -8.91
CA GLU A 355 -9.18 -11.69 -10.19
C GLU A 355 -7.68 -11.82 -10.47
N LEU A 356 -6.83 -11.56 -9.46
CA LEU A 356 -5.38 -11.72 -9.55
C LEU A 356 -5.01 -13.17 -9.90
N ALA A 357 -5.62 -14.15 -9.22
CA ALA A 357 -5.37 -15.56 -9.48
C ALA A 357 -5.79 -15.97 -10.89
N GLU A 358 -6.92 -15.47 -11.39
CA GLU A 358 -7.36 -15.69 -12.78
C GLU A 358 -6.33 -15.16 -13.79
N LYS A 359 -5.84 -13.93 -13.61
CA LYS A 359 -4.84 -13.32 -14.52
C LYS A 359 -3.51 -14.07 -14.54
N LEU A 360 -3.12 -14.65 -13.41
CA LEU A 360 -1.82 -15.31 -13.23
C LEU A 360 -1.88 -16.83 -13.35
N ASN A 361 -3.08 -17.40 -13.54
CA ASN A 361 -3.33 -18.85 -13.50
C ASN A 361 -2.87 -19.51 -12.20
N LEU A 362 -3.15 -18.87 -11.06
CA LEU A 362 -2.95 -19.46 -9.74
C LEU A 362 -4.19 -20.27 -9.32
N GLU A 363 -3.99 -21.33 -8.55
CA GLU A 363 -5.12 -21.99 -7.88
C GLU A 363 -5.68 -21.04 -6.82
N CYS A 364 -7.00 -20.96 -6.70
CA CYS A 364 -7.68 -20.04 -5.78
C CYS A 364 -8.80 -20.73 -5.02
N LYS A 365 -8.79 -20.57 -3.69
CA LYS A 365 -9.89 -20.95 -2.80
C LYS A 365 -10.20 -19.79 -1.86
N ILE A 366 -11.45 -19.35 -1.87
CA ILE A 366 -11.99 -18.41 -0.88
C ILE A 366 -12.91 -19.17 0.06
N LEU A 367 -12.62 -19.15 1.36
CA LEU A 367 -13.47 -19.78 2.37
C LEU A 367 -14.41 -18.73 2.96
N GLY A 368 -15.71 -19.02 2.95
CA GLY A 368 -16.74 -18.20 3.59
C GLY A 368 -16.98 -18.61 5.03
N VAL A 369 -17.88 -17.89 5.71
CA VAL A 369 -18.18 -18.10 7.15
C VAL A 369 -18.52 -19.55 7.47
N LYS A 370 -19.32 -20.22 6.62
CA LYS A 370 -19.73 -21.60 6.85
C LYS A 370 -18.53 -22.56 6.88
N GLU A 371 -17.64 -22.45 5.90
CA GLU A 371 -16.43 -23.28 5.85
C GLU A 371 -15.48 -22.97 7.01
N LEU A 372 -15.43 -21.71 7.46
CA LEU A 372 -14.63 -21.29 8.60
C LEU A 372 -15.17 -21.83 9.94
N GLU A 373 -16.50 -21.91 10.09
CA GLU A 373 -17.17 -22.55 11.22
C GLU A 373 -16.90 -24.07 11.26
N GLU A 374 -16.97 -24.74 10.10
CA GLU A 374 -16.62 -26.16 9.95
C GLU A 374 -15.14 -26.42 10.32
N LEU A 375 -14.25 -25.49 9.98
CA LEU A 375 -12.84 -25.53 10.38
C LEU A 375 -12.58 -25.07 11.82
N LYS A 376 -13.63 -24.66 12.55
CA LYS A 376 -13.58 -24.19 13.94
C LYS A 376 -12.64 -23.00 14.15
N MET A 377 -12.56 -22.08 13.20
CA MET A 377 -11.71 -20.87 13.28
C MET A 377 -12.33 -19.80 14.19
N GLY A 378 -12.56 -20.14 15.45
CA GLY A 378 -13.30 -19.29 16.38
C GLY A 378 -12.55 -18.02 16.80
N ALA A 379 -11.21 -18.00 16.74
CA ALA A 379 -10.46 -16.79 17.05
C ALA A 379 -10.63 -15.75 15.92
N TYR A 380 -10.44 -16.17 14.67
CA TYR A 380 -10.66 -15.35 13.49
C TYR A 380 -12.12 -14.92 13.30
N LEU A 381 -13.06 -15.85 13.43
CA LEU A 381 -14.49 -15.55 13.31
C LEU A 381 -14.93 -14.50 14.32
N SER A 382 -14.43 -14.58 15.57
CA SER A 382 -14.81 -13.65 16.63
C SER A 382 -14.49 -12.19 16.31
N VAL A 383 -13.32 -11.93 15.70
CA VAL A 383 -12.90 -10.57 15.31
C VAL A 383 -13.90 -9.95 14.33
N GLY A 384 -14.34 -10.69 13.32
CA GLY A 384 -15.21 -10.18 12.27
C GLY A 384 -16.71 -10.13 12.63
N LYS A 385 -17.13 -10.68 13.77
CA LYS A 385 -18.56 -10.73 14.18
C LYS A 385 -19.26 -9.36 14.17
N GLY A 386 -18.50 -8.30 14.41
CA GLY A 386 -19.03 -6.94 14.48
C GLY A 386 -19.29 -6.28 13.11
N SER A 387 -18.68 -6.79 12.04
CA SER A 387 -18.74 -6.17 10.71
C SER A 387 -20.03 -6.53 9.96
N MET A 388 -20.43 -5.64 9.04
CA MET A 388 -21.44 -5.95 8.03
C MET A 388 -20.89 -6.84 6.91
N TYR A 389 -19.56 -6.89 6.75
CA TYR A 389 -18.89 -7.70 5.75
C TYR A 389 -18.54 -9.06 6.35
N PRO A 390 -19.00 -10.16 5.73
CA PRO A 390 -18.65 -11.49 6.21
C PRO A 390 -17.17 -11.80 6.00
N ASN A 391 -16.57 -12.52 6.95
CA ASN A 391 -15.19 -13.01 6.87
C ASN A 391 -14.91 -13.72 5.54
N ARG A 392 -13.72 -13.51 5.00
CA ARG A 392 -13.19 -14.17 3.82
C ARG A 392 -11.75 -14.62 4.08
N PHE A 393 -11.53 -15.93 4.02
CA PHE A 393 -10.17 -16.44 4.05
C PHE A 393 -9.69 -16.66 2.62
N ILE A 394 -8.63 -15.94 2.24
CA ILE A 394 -7.99 -16.04 0.93
C ILE A 394 -6.93 -17.14 0.99
N HIS A 395 -6.96 -18.07 0.03
CA HIS A 395 -5.91 -19.05 -0.19
C HIS A 395 -5.62 -19.14 -1.68
N LEU A 396 -4.48 -18.58 -2.11
CA LEU A 396 -3.94 -18.77 -3.45
C LEU A 396 -2.79 -19.78 -3.40
N THR A 397 -2.62 -20.60 -4.44
CA THR A 397 -1.47 -21.51 -4.56
C THR A 397 -0.76 -21.31 -5.88
N TYR A 398 0.54 -21.07 -5.81
CA TYR A 398 1.47 -21.22 -6.92
C TYR A 398 2.15 -22.59 -6.82
N LYS A 399 2.24 -23.30 -7.94
CA LYS A 399 2.99 -24.56 -8.05
C LYS A 399 3.93 -24.47 -9.24
N GLY A 400 5.24 -24.44 -8.95
CA GLY A 400 6.30 -24.45 -9.94
C GLY A 400 6.33 -25.76 -10.72
N LYS A 401 6.96 -25.72 -11.90
CA LYS A 401 7.19 -26.92 -12.71
C LYS A 401 8.24 -27.82 -12.04
N GLY A 402 8.20 -29.10 -12.40
CA GLY A 402 9.13 -30.12 -11.91
C GLY A 402 8.79 -30.63 -10.50
N ASP A 403 9.74 -31.35 -9.90
CA ASP A 403 9.59 -31.88 -8.55
C ASP A 403 9.66 -30.76 -7.52
N ILE A 404 8.63 -30.70 -6.67
CA ILE A 404 8.55 -29.69 -5.61
C ILE A 404 9.54 -30.05 -4.50
N LYS A 405 10.61 -29.25 -4.39
CA LYS A 405 11.64 -29.35 -3.35
C LYS A 405 11.29 -28.57 -2.09
N LYS A 406 10.51 -27.50 -2.24
CA LYS A 406 10.10 -26.63 -1.12
C LYS A 406 8.64 -26.24 -1.18
N LYS A 407 7.99 -26.30 -0.02
CA LYS A 407 6.63 -25.81 0.23
C LYS A 407 6.68 -24.68 1.23
N ILE A 408 6.14 -23.52 0.89
CA ILE A 408 6.16 -22.32 1.73
C ILE A 408 4.73 -21.81 1.91
N ALA A 409 4.37 -21.39 3.12
CA ALA A 409 3.16 -20.62 3.36
C ALA A 409 3.51 -19.19 3.76
N LEU A 410 2.99 -18.21 3.01
CA LEU A 410 3.02 -16.80 3.34
C LEU A 410 1.67 -16.38 3.91
N VAL A 411 1.65 -15.82 5.12
CA VAL A 411 0.42 -15.46 5.85
C VAL A 411 0.37 -13.96 6.09
N GLY A 412 -0.57 -13.25 5.46
CA GLY A 412 -0.70 -11.80 5.62
C GLY A 412 -1.84 -11.41 6.54
N LYS A 413 -1.61 -10.54 7.54
CA LYS A 413 -2.71 -9.90 8.30
C LYS A 413 -3.62 -9.11 7.34
N GLY A 414 -4.93 -9.37 7.41
CA GLY A 414 -5.93 -8.82 6.50
C GLY A 414 -7.07 -8.08 7.22
N ILE A 415 -6.77 -7.15 8.12
CA ILE A 415 -7.81 -6.33 8.76
C ILE A 415 -8.09 -5.11 7.88
N THR A 416 -9.25 -5.06 7.23
CA THR A 416 -9.53 -4.02 6.23
C THR A 416 -9.86 -2.66 6.84
N PHE A 417 -10.32 -2.67 8.08
CA PHE A 417 -10.38 -1.51 8.96
C PHE A 417 -10.29 -1.98 10.39
N ASP A 418 -9.41 -1.35 11.15
CA ASP A 418 -9.25 -1.61 12.57
C ASP A 418 -9.73 -0.43 13.41
N SER A 419 -10.97 -0.51 13.89
CA SER A 419 -11.47 0.46 14.88
C SER A 419 -10.90 0.23 16.29
N GLY A 420 -10.30 -0.95 16.53
CA GLY A 420 -10.01 -1.49 17.85
C GLY A 420 -11.17 -2.23 18.52
N GLY A 421 -12.35 -2.26 17.89
CA GLY A 421 -13.54 -2.87 18.46
C GLY A 421 -13.98 -2.11 19.72
N TYR A 422 -14.45 -2.83 20.75
CA TYR A 422 -14.88 -2.20 22.00
C TYR A 422 -13.72 -1.48 22.73
N ASN A 423 -12.49 -1.94 22.57
CA ASN A 423 -11.28 -1.16 22.87
C ASN A 423 -10.98 -0.14 21.76
N LEU A 424 -11.94 0.74 21.50
CA LEU A 424 -11.90 1.72 20.42
C LEU A 424 -10.59 2.52 20.47
N LYS A 425 -9.97 2.71 19.30
CA LYS A 425 -8.81 3.60 19.10
C LYS A 425 -9.18 5.08 19.29
N ALA A 426 -9.48 5.45 20.53
CA ALA A 426 -9.91 6.78 20.95
C ALA A 426 -8.79 7.58 21.64
N SER A 427 -7.68 6.93 21.99
CA SER A 427 -6.54 7.59 22.61
C SER A 427 -5.84 8.52 21.62
N PRO A 428 -5.30 9.67 22.07
CA PRO A 428 -4.47 10.54 21.23
C PRO A 428 -3.31 9.76 20.61
N GLY A 429 -3.07 9.96 19.31
CA GLY A 429 -1.99 9.28 18.59
C GLY A 429 -2.27 7.81 18.23
N SER A 430 -3.49 7.30 18.43
CA SER A 430 -3.88 5.93 18.04
C SER A 430 -4.07 5.72 16.52
N MET A 431 -4.06 6.80 15.74
CA MET A 431 -4.09 6.80 14.26
C MET A 431 -5.27 6.04 13.64
N ILE A 432 -6.47 6.10 14.25
CA ILE A 432 -7.67 5.40 13.75
C ILE A 432 -7.99 5.75 12.27
N ASP A 433 -7.67 6.96 11.83
CA ASP A 433 -7.84 7.42 10.44
C ASP A 433 -6.93 6.70 9.43
N LEU A 434 -5.82 6.15 9.90
CA LEU A 434 -4.85 5.40 9.08
C LEU A 434 -5.20 3.91 8.96
N MET A 435 -6.13 3.39 9.77
CA MET A 435 -6.36 1.95 9.98
C MET A 435 -6.94 1.20 8.77
N LYS A 436 -7.17 1.87 7.63
CA LYS A 436 -7.30 1.20 6.32
C LYS A 436 -6.03 0.41 5.94
N PHE A 437 -4.87 0.81 6.46
CA PHE A 437 -3.60 0.17 6.17
C PHE A 437 -3.41 -1.17 6.90
N ASP A 438 -4.34 -1.58 7.75
CA ASP A 438 -4.16 -2.73 8.65
C ASP A 438 -4.31 -4.11 7.96
N MET A 439 -4.45 -4.07 6.64
CA MET A 439 -4.37 -5.18 5.70
C MET A 439 -3.07 -5.18 4.87
N SER A 440 -2.06 -4.38 5.27
CA SER A 440 -0.78 -4.28 4.55
C SER A 440 -0.03 -5.61 4.47
N GLY A 441 -0.18 -6.49 5.46
CA GLY A 441 0.38 -7.84 5.40
C GLY A 441 -0.26 -8.67 4.29
N CYS A 442 -1.58 -8.68 4.19
CA CYS A 442 -2.33 -9.30 3.09
C CYS A 442 -1.91 -8.72 1.74
N ALA A 443 -1.81 -7.39 1.65
CA ALA A 443 -1.39 -6.71 0.43
C ALA A 443 0.02 -7.13 -0.01
N ALA A 444 0.97 -7.23 0.92
CA ALA A 444 2.33 -7.68 0.64
C ALA A 444 2.36 -9.13 0.14
N VAL A 445 1.56 -10.02 0.75
CA VAL A 445 1.42 -11.42 0.32
C VAL A 445 0.80 -11.53 -1.08
N LEU A 446 -0.23 -10.74 -1.39
CA LEU A 446 -0.83 -10.73 -2.74
C LEU A 446 0.08 -10.07 -3.78
N GLY A 447 0.83 -9.02 -3.42
CA GLY A 447 1.87 -8.45 -4.28
C GLY A 447 3.01 -9.43 -4.54
N CYS A 448 3.40 -10.24 -3.55
CA CYS A 448 4.33 -11.35 -3.74
C CYS A 448 3.73 -12.43 -4.67
N ALA A 449 2.44 -12.77 -4.52
CA ALA A 449 1.76 -13.67 -5.45
C ALA A 449 1.80 -13.16 -6.89
N TYR A 450 1.69 -11.84 -7.10
CA TYR A 450 1.89 -11.22 -8.40
C TYR A 450 3.30 -11.48 -8.96
N CYS A 451 4.33 -11.20 -8.16
CA CYS A 451 5.72 -11.40 -8.58
C CYS A 451 6.01 -12.86 -8.91
N ILE A 452 5.63 -13.79 -8.03
CA ILE A 452 5.90 -15.23 -8.21
C ILE A 452 5.09 -15.83 -9.35
N GLY A 453 3.82 -15.46 -9.50
CA GLY A 453 2.98 -15.89 -10.63
C GLY A 453 3.48 -15.36 -11.99
N SER A 454 4.20 -14.24 -11.99
CA SER A 454 4.81 -13.64 -13.18
C SER A 454 6.17 -14.26 -13.51
N ILE A 455 7.06 -14.38 -12.52
CA ILE A 455 8.43 -14.92 -12.67
C ILE A 455 8.42 -16.43 -12.89
N LYS A 456 7.48 -17.14 -12.25
CA LYS A 456 7.28 -18.59 -12.35
C LYS A 456 8.51 -19.43 -11.96
N PRO A 457 9.02 -19.32 -10.72
CA PRO A 457 10.14 -20.13 -10.24
C PRO A 457 9.83 -21.63 -10.24
N GLU A 458 10.81 -22.43 -10.62
CA GLU A 458 10.69 -23.90 -10.64
C GLU A 458 10.83 -24.50 -9.23
N ASN A 459 10.44 -25.78 -9.07
CA ASN A 459 10.69 -26.58 -7.87
C ASN A 459 10.10 -26.08 -6.54
N VAL A 460 9.26 -25.04 -6.54
CA VAL A 460 8.62 -24.50 -5.33
C VAL A 460 7.10 -24.55 -5.42
N GLN A 461 6.45 -24.80 -4.29
CA GLN A 461 5.02 -24.58 -4.09
C GLN A 461 4.81 -23.51 -3.01
N VAL A 462 4.06 -22.46 -3.32
CA VAL A 462 3.84 -21.32 -2.42
C VAL A 462 2.34 -21.14 -2.18
N HIS A 463 1.96 -21.12 -0.91
CA HIS A 463 0.61 -20.82 -0.45
C HIS A 463 0.55 -19.37 0.04
N PHE A 464 -0.33 -18.57 -0.56
CA PHE A 464 -0.56 -17.18 -0.17
C PHE A 464 -1.89 -17.11 0.60
N LEU A 465 -1.79 -16.84 1.90
CA LEU A 465 -2.89 -16.98 2.85
C LEU A 465 -3.22 -15.66 3.52
N SER A 466 -4.50 -15.37 3.73
CA SER A 466 -4.93 -14.26 4.58
C SER A 466 -6.31 -14.50 5.17
N ALA A 467 -6.42 -14.36 6.49
CA ALA A 467 -7.68 -14.34 7.21
C ALA A 467 -8.24 -12.91 7.21
N VAL A 468 -9.04 -12.57 6.19
CA VAL A 468 -9.51 -11.20 5.96
C VAL A 468 -10.82 -10.94 6.70
N CYS A 469 -10.86 -9.90 7.53
CA CYS A 469 -12.07 -9.42 8.21
C CYS A 469 -11.95 -7.93 8.55
N GLU A 470 -12.92 -7.40 9.28
CA GLU A 470 -12.97 -6.01 9.69
C GLU A 470 -13.32 -5.93 11.18
N ASN A 471 -12.55 -5.16 11.97
CA ASN A 471 -12.71 -5.07 13.42
C ASN A 471 -13.56 -3.85 13.78
N MET A 472 -14.84 -4.09 14.08
CA MET A 472 -15.85 -3.04 14.21
C MET A 472 -16.54 -3.06 15.58
N VAL A 473 -17.09 -1.91 15.99
CA VAL A 473 -18.01 -1.79 17.13
C VAL A 473 -19.44 -2.04 16.65
N SER A 474 -20.11 -3.00 17.29
CA SER A 474 -21.47 -3.40 16.97
C SER A 474 -22.06 -4.17 18.14
N LYS A 475 -23.40 -4.26 18.20
CA LYS A 475 -24.10 -5.17 19.13
C LYS A 475 -23.67 -6.64 18.96
N ASN A 476 -23.11 -7.00 17.79
CA ASN A 476 -22.65 -8.34 17.48
C ASN A 476 -21.16 -8.56 17.78
N SER A 477 -20.40 -7.51 18.09
CA SER A 477 -18.95 -7.61 18.29
C SER A 477 -18.60 -8.50 19.47
N TYR A 478 -17.49 -9.21 19.35
CA TYR A 478 -16.81 -9.82 20.48
C TYR A 478 -16.34 -8.75 21.49
N ARG A 479 -16.14 -9.15 22.74
CA ARG A 479 -15.93 -8.23 23.86
C ARG A 479 -14.62 -8.49 24.59
N PRO A 480 -14.06 -7.48 25.28
CA PRO A 480 -13.05 -7.72 26.29
C PRO A 480 -13.61 -8.65 27.37
N GLY A 481 -12.87 -9.70 27.70
CA GLY A 481 -13.26 -10.78 28.61
C GLY A 481 -13.95 -11.97 27.94
N ASP A 482 -14.30 -11.91 26.65
CA ASP A 482 -14.78 -13.12 25.96
C ASP A 482 -13.65 -14.18 25.93
N ILE A 483 -14.01 -15.44 26.19
CA ILE A 483 -13.15 -16.59 25.95
C ILE A 483 -13.59 -17.23 24.64
N ILE A 484 -12.66 -17.34 23.69
CA ILE A 484 -12.89 -17.87 22.35
C ILE A 484 -12.01 -19.08 22.11
N THR A 485 -12.38 -19.95 21.17
CA THR A 485 -11.61 -21.18 20.88
C THR A 485 -11.02 -21.12 19.48
N ALA A 486 -9.71 -21.23 19.36
CA ALA A 486 -9.02 -21.33 18.08
C ALA A 486 -9.18 -22.73 17.46
N SER A 487 -8.90 -22.86 16.17
CA SER A 487 -9.05 -24.09 15.37
C SER A 487 -8.10 -25.23 15.73
N ASN A 488 -7.13 -24.99 16.62
CA ASN A 488 -6.30 -26.02 17.25
C ASN A 488 -6.83 -26.48 18.62
N GLY A 489 -7.98 -25.96 19.06
CA GLY A 489 -8.62 -26.28 20.33
C GLY A 489 -8.18 -25.41 21.52
N LYS A 490 -7.14 -24.58 21.38
CA LYS A 490 -6.71 -23.66 22.46
C LYS A 490 -7.78 -22.60 22.70
N THR A 491 -8.11 -22.39 23.96
CA THR A 491 -8.98 -21.30 24.42
C THR A 491 -8.16 -20.04 24.70
N ILE A 492 -8.68 -18.89 24.27
CA ILE A 492 -8.02 -17.59 24.36
C ILE A 492 -8.94 -16.64 25.12
N GLU A 493 -8.46 -16.08 26.22
CA GLU A 493 -9.13 -14.96 26.92
C GLU A 493 -8.73 -13.64 26.26
N VAL A 494 -9.73 -12.90 25.78
CA VAL A 494 -9.53 -11.63 25.07
C VAL A 494 -9.43 -10.49 26.07
N GLY A 495 -8.23 -10.09 26.44
CA GLY A 495 -8.01 -8.91 27.30
C GLY A 495 -8.22 -7.58 26.58
N ASN A 496 -8.02 -7.53 25.25
CA ASN A 496 -8.19 -6.33 24.45
C ASN A 496 -8.59 -6.66 22.99
N THR A 497 -9.66 -6.04 22.49
CA THR A 497 -10.18 -6.23 21.12
C THR A 497 -9.42 -5.46 20.04
N ASP A 498 -8.49 -4.59 20.42
CA ASP A 498 -7.50 -3.89 19.57
C ASP A 498 -6.21 -4.73 19.37
N ALA A 499 -6.22 -5.95 19.91
CA ALA A 499 -5.21 -6.98 19.67
C ALA A 499 -5.80 -8.11 18.82
N GLU A 500 -6.54 -7.73 17.78
CA GLU A 500 -7.30 -8.61 16.88
C GLU A 500 -6.41 -9.33 15.86
N GLY A 501 -5.37 -8.68 15.34
CA GLY A 501 -4.53 -9.22 14.28
C GLY A 501 -3.88 -10.55 14.66
N ARG A 502 -3.45 -10.69 15.93
CA ARG A 502 -2.88 -11.95 16.41
C ARG A 502 -3.93 -13.07 16.53
N LEU A 503 -5.20 -12.73 16.75
CA LEU A 503 -6.29 -13.71 16.81
C LEU A 503 -6.62 -14.25 15.41
N THR A 504 -6.64 -13.38 14.40
CA THR A 504 -6.85 -13.81 13.01
C THR A 504 -5.66 -14.60 12.48
N LEU A 505 -4.43 -14.16 12.80
CA LEU A 505 -3.21 -14.90 12.48
C LEU A 505 -3.15 -16.26 13.17
N ALA A 506 -3.59 -16.39 14.43
CA ALA A 506 -3.59 -17.68 15.14
C ALA A 506 -4.29 -18.79 14.34
N ASP A 507 -5.51 -18.54 13.85
CA ASP A 507 -6.23 -19.51 13.01
C ASP A 507 -5.60 -19.69 11.63
N ALA A 508 -5.03 -18.63 11.05
CA ALA A 508 -4.33 -18.72 9.77
C ALA A 508 -3.03 -19.53 9.86
N LEU A 509 -2.27 -19.42 10.96
CA LEU A 509 -1.07 -20.19 11.23
C LEU A 509 -1.39 -21.68 11.45
N VAL A 510 -2.47 -21.98 12.19
CA VAL A 510 -2.97 -23.36 12.33
C VAL A 510 -3.39 -23.93 10.99
N TYR A 511 -4.05 -23.13 10.15
CA TYR A 511 -4.39 -23.55 8.79
C TYR A 511 -3.15 -23.81 7.93
N ALA A 512 -2.17 -22.91 7.97
CA ALA A 512 -0.92 -23.04 7.23
C ALA A 512 -0.12 -24.29 7.64
N GLU A 513 -0.03 -24.59 8.94
CA GLU A 513 0.68 -25.77 9.43
C GLU A 513 -0.02 -27.07 9.00
N LYS A 514 -1.36 -27.10 8.95
CA LYS A 514 -2.13 -28.25 8.44
C LYS A 514 -1.89 -28.54 6.95
N ILE A 515 -1.42 -27.58 6.15
CA ILE A 515 -1.05 -27.80 4.75
C ILE A 515 0.21 -28.68 4.63
N GLY A 516 1.07 -28.71 5.66
CA GLY A 516 2.31 -29.49 5.66
C GLY A 516 3.41 -28.83 4.82
N VAL A 517 3.73 -27.57 5.13
CA VAL A 517 4.79 -26.77 4.47
C VAL A 517 6.12 -26.84 5.24
N ASP A 518 7.24 -26.55 4.56
CA ASP A 518 8.57 -26.45 5.16
C ASP A 518 8.72 -25.20 6.03
N HIS A 519 8.21 -24.06 5.53
CA HIS A 519 8.34 -22.75 6.16
C HIS A 519 6.99 -22.03 6.19
N ILE A 520 6.69 -21.38 7.31
CA ILE A 520 5.58 -20.44 7.46
C ILE A 520 6.15 -19.07 7.78
N ILE A 521 5.87 -18.08 6.93
CA ILE A 521 6.27 -16.69 7.17
C ILE A 521 4.99 -15.87 7.24
N ASP A 522 4.72 -15.28 8.40
CA ASP A 522 3.65 -14.30 8.50
C ASP A 522 4.17 -12.86 8.51
N ILE A 523 3.39 -11.95 7.94
CA ILE A 523 3.72 -10.53 7.80
C ILE A 523 2.50 -9.70 8.20
N ALA A 524 2.69 -8.74 9.10
CA ALA A 524 1.57 -8.04 9.71
C ALA A 524 1.91 -6.65 10.24
N THR A 525 0.97 -5.71 10.10
CA THR A 525 0.93 -4.47 10.89
C THR A 525 0.44 -4.81 12.30
N LEU A 526 1.29 -5.45 13.11
CA LEU A 526 0.82 -6.14 14.31
C LEU A 526 0.87 -5.28 15.57
N THR A 527 1.92 -4.48 15.75
CA THR A 527 2.09 -3.71 16.99
C THR A 527 2.59 -2.28 16.75
N GLY A 528 1.89 -1.29 17.31
CA GLY A 528 2.34 0.11 17.32
C GLY A 528 3.68 0.31 18.04
N ALA A 529 4.11 -0.63 18.88
CA ALA A 529 5.41 -0.62 19.55
C ALA A 529 6.60 -0.65 18.57
N MET A 530 6.41 -1.13 17.34
CA MET A 530 7.45 -1.10 16.31
C MET A 530 7.93 0.32 15.96
N LEU A 531 7.03 1.31 16.04
CA LEU A 531 7.38 2.73 15.84
C LEU A 531 8.34 3.25 16.92
N TYR A 532 8.30 2.65 18.12
CA TYR A 532 9.15 3.05 19.25
C TYR A 532 10.44 2.23 19.35
N SER A 533 10.50 1.05 18.73
CA SER A 533 11.69 0.20 18.71
C SER A 533 12.57 0.45 17.48
N LEU A 534 12.04 0.20 16.27
CA LEU A 534 12.78 0.28 15.00
C LEU A 534 12.36 1.46 14.11
N GLY A 535 11.30 2.17 14.50
CA GLY A 535 10.83 3.36 13.79
C GLY A 535 10.16 3.03 12.46
N THR A 536 10.47 3.81 11.43
CA THR A 536 9.75 3.79 10.14
C THR A 536 10.56 3.29 8.96
N SER A 537 11.78 2.78 9.20
CA SER A 537 12.68 2.29 8.14
C SER A 537 12.93 0.79 8.19
N TYR A 538 12.98 0.19 9.39
CA TYR A 538 13.25 -1.24 9.58
C TYR A 538 12.01 -1.97 10.10
N ALA A 539 11.66 -3.09 9.46
CA ALA A 539 10.70 -4.05 10.03
C ALA A 539 11.39 -4.93 11.09
N GLY A 540 10.62 -5.50 12.01
CA GLY A 540 11.12 -6.46 12.99
C GLY A 540 10.81 -7.88 12.54
N VAL A 541 11.82 -8.76 12.50
CA VAL A 541 11.59 -10.21 12.33
C VAL A 541 11.79 -10.95 13.65
N PHE A 542 10.90 -11.88 13.93
CA PHE A 542 10.92 -12.82 15.05
C PHE A 542 10.76 -14.23 14.49
N GLY A 543 11.08 -15.28 15.25
CA GLY A 543 10.83 -16.63 14.78
C GLY A 543 11.27 -17.73 15.74
N ASN A 544 10.95 -18.97 15.38
CA ASN A 544 11.33 -20.16 16.15
C ASN A 544 12.54 -20.91 15.55
N ASP A 545 13.02 -20.49 14.38
CA ASP A 545 14.12 -21.12 13.64
C ASP A 545 15.11 -20.06 13.12
N ASN A 546 16.32 -20.06 13.67
CA ASN A 546 17.38 -19.13 13.28
C ASN A 546 17.80 -19.28 11.82
N LYS A 547 17.70 -20.49 11.23
CA LYS A 547 18.05 -20.68 9.80
C LYS A 547 17.06 -19.97 8.89
N LEU A 548 15.77 -20.01 9.24
CA LEU A 548 14.74 -19.29 8.51
C LEU A 548 14.90 -17.77 8.68
N ILE A 549 15.21 -17.31 9.89
CA ILE A 549 15.46 -15.88 10.14
C ILE A 549 16.65 -15.38 9.31
N ASN A 550 17.77 -16.11 9.26
CA ASN A 550 18.93 -15.72 8.47
C ASN A 550 18.59 -15.60 6.97
N LYS A 551 17.82 -16.55 6.43
CA LYS A 551 17.31 -16.44 5.05
C LYS A 551 16.48 -15.17 4.82
N ILE A 552 15.67 -14.76 5.79
CA ILE A 552 14.89 -13.50 5.71
C ILE A 552 15.84 -12.29 5.75
N LEU A 553 16.89 -12.32 6.56
CA LEU A 553 17.90 -11.25 6.61
C LEU A 553 18.67 -11.14 5.29
N GLU A 554 19.10 -12.26 4.71
CA GLU A 554 19.71 -12.33 3.37
C GLU A 554 18.74 -11.80 2.29
N SER A 555 17.45 -12.12 2.42
CA SER A 555 16.41 -11.59 1.54
C SER A 555 16.20 -10.08 1.71
N SER A 556 16.36 -9.54 2.92
CA SER A 556 16.29 -8.11 3.22
C SER A 556 17.43 -7.33 2.56
N GLU A 557 18.66 -7.88 2.60
CA GLU A 557 19.82 -7.31 1.93
C GLU A 557 19.62 -7.30 0.40
N THR A 558 19.20 -8.43 -0.17
CA THR A 558 18.99 -8.55 -1.61
C THR A 558 17.76 -7.79 -2.10
N SER A 559 16.71 -7.60 -1.29
CA SER A 559 15.52 -6.83 -1.69
C SER A 559 15.64 -5.34 -1.43
N ASN A 560 16.63 -4.91 -0.65
CA ASN A 560 16.71 -3.55 -0.10
C ASN A 560 15.40 -3.16 0.64
N GLU A 561 14.84 -4.08 1.41
CA GLU A 561 13.72 -3.82 2.32
C GLU A 561 14.18 -4.14 3.74
N PRO A 562 14.64 -3.13 4.51
CA PRO A 562 15.40 -3.40 5.73
C PRO A 562 14.60 -4.11 6.81
N VAL A 563 15.16 -5.20 7.33
CA VAL A 563 14.61 -6.01 8.42
C VAL A 563 15.67 -6.16 9.52
N TRP A 564 15.24 -6.11 10.77
CA TRP A 564 16.10 -6.36 11.93
C TRP A 564 15.57 -7.52 12.77
N TRP A 565 16.45 -8.43 13.18
CA TRP A 565 16.07 -9.55 14.04
C TRP A 565 15.88 -9.10 15.49
N LEU A 566 14.67 -9.34 16.02
CA LEU A 566 14.30 -9.12 17.40
C LEU A 566 14.05 -10.47 18.13
N PRO A 567 14.35 -10.54 19.44
CA PRO A 567 14.26 -11.79 20.18
C PRO A 567 12.83 -12.16 20.57
N ILE A 568 12.54 -13.46 20.65
CA ILE A 568 11.39 -14.00 21.40
C ILE A 568 11.86 -14.34 22.82
N ILE A 569 11.57 -13.46 23.77
CA ILE A 569 12.04 -13.58 25.17
C ILE A 569 11.11 -14.51 25.94
N LYS A 570 11.54 -15.76 26.16
CA LYS A 570 10.73 -16.81 26.80
C LYS A 570 10.20 -16.45 28.19
N GLU A 571 10.93 -15.64 28.96
CA GLU A 571 10.54 -15.17 30.29
C GLU A 571 9.16 -14.48 30.29
N TYR A 572 8.81 -13.77 29.20
CA TYR A 572 7.54 -13.06 29.14
C TYR A 572 6.34 -13.96 28.83
N ARG A 573 6.55 -15.25 28.54
CA ARG A 573 5.46 -16.20 28.23
C ARG A 573 4.48 -16.36 29.38
N GLU A 574 4.97 -16.34 30.62
CA GLU A 574 4.11 -16.50 31.80
C GLU A 574 3.09 -15.35 31.92
N SER A 575 3.43 -14.16 31.41
CA SER A 575 2.50 -13.02 31.40
C SER A 575 1.29 -13.21 30.49
N LEU A 576 1.31 -14.23 29.62
CA LEU A 576 0.18 -14.65 28.80
C LEU A 576 -0.65 -15.77 29.45
N ASN A 577 -0.36 -16.22 30.67
CA ASN A 577 -1.20 -17.20 31.35
C ASN A 577 -2.54 -16.56 31.73
N SER A 578 -3.64 -17.15 31.26
CA SER A 578 -4.98 -16.80 31.71
C SER A 578 -5.31 -17.58 32.98
N LYS A 579 -6.18 -17.02 33.82
CA LYS A 579 -6.73 -17.70 34.99
C LYS A 579 -7.81 -18.72 34.61
N TYR A 580 -8.44 -18.54 33.44
CA TYR A 580 -9.63 -19.28 33.02
C TYR A 580 -9.45 -20.01 31.68
N ALA A 581 -8.82 -19.37 30.70
CA ALA A 581 -8.51 -19.94 29.39
C ALA A 581 -7.09 -20.52 29.36
N ASP A 582 -6.71 -21.15 28.25
CA ASP A 582 -5.35 -21.68 28.07
C ASP A 582 -4.30 -20.57 27.91
N ILE A 583 -4.70 -19.40 27.37
CA ILE A 583 -3.81 -18.27 27.13
C ILE A 583 -4.59 -16.94 27.05
N ASN A 584 -3.96 -15.83 27.44
CA ASN A 584 -4.43 -14.46 27.19
C ASN A 584 -3.97 -13.97 25.81
N ASN A 585 -4.76 -13.13 25.14
CA ASN A 585 -4.31 -12.49 23.89
C ASN A 585 -3.32 -11.33 24.12
N ILE A 586 -3.25 -10.77 25.33
CA ILE A 586 -2.33 -9.70 25.72
C ILE A 586 -1.64 -10.00 27.05
N SER A 587 -0.53 -9.33 27.30
CA SER A 587 0.10 -9.29 28.63
C SER A 587 -0.53 -8.20 29.48
N SER A 588 -0.66 -8.44 30.79
CA SER A 588 -1.16 -7.45 31.75
C SER A 588 -0.06 -6.52 32.29
N ASN A 589 1.21 -6.91 32.21
CA ASN A 589 2.33 -6.22 32.86
C ASN A 589 3.56 -5.98 31.97
N VAL A 590 3.77 -6.77 30.91
CA VAL A 590 4.93 -6.61 30.01
C VAL A 590 4.60 -5.60 28.90
N LYS A 591 5.41 -4.54 28.82
CA LYS A 591 5.24 -3.46 27.83
C LYS A 591 5.87 -3.75 26.46
N ALA A 592 6.70 -4.79 26.35
CA ALA A 592 7.34 -5.22 25.11
C ALA A 592 6.33 -5.94 24.18
N SER A 593 5.31 -5.21 23.72
CA SER A 593 4.12 -5.80 23.09
C SER A 593 4.40 -6.55 21.78
N SER A 594 5.42 -6.16 21.01
CA SER A 594 5.88 -6.89 19.80
C SER A 594 6.45 -8.27 20.14
N VAL A 595 7.24 -8.36 21.21
CA VAL A 595 7.78 -9.64 21.72
C VAL A 595 6.65 -10.51 22.27
N VAL A 596 5.74 -9.92 23.03
CA VAL A 596 4.56 -10.61 23.59
C VAL A 596 3.62 -11.11 22.49
N ALA A 597 3.40 -10.32 21.44
CA ALA A 597 2.62 -10.75 20.27
C ALA A 597 3.26 -11.96 19.59
N SER A 598 4.59 -11.92 19.40
CA SER A 598 5.35 -13.03 18.82
C SER A 598 5.29 -14.29 19.68
N LEU A 599 5.34 -14.16 21.01
CA LEU A 599 5.12 -15.27 21.95
C LEU A 599 3.72 -15.88 21.81
N PHE A 600 2.70 -15.03 21.68
CA PHE A 600 1.33 -15.49 21.46
C PHE A 600 1.22 -16.26 20.13
N LEU A 601 1.73 -15.71 19.02
CA LEU A 601 1.68 -16.38 17.70
C LEU A 601 2.42 -17.72 17.69
N LYS A 602 3.57 -17.80 18.37
CA LYS A 602 4.36 -19.03 18.50
C LYS A 602 3.57 -20.19 19.11
N GLU A 603 2.52 -19.93 19.91
CA GLU A 603 1.67 -20.97 20.51
C GLU A 603 0.73 -21.66 19.51
N PHE A 604 0.62 -21.12 18.30
CA PHE A 604 -0.20 -21.64 17.21
C PHE A 604 0.61 -22.36 16.12
N ILE A 605 1.92 -22.50 16.34
CA ILE A 605 2.83 -23.32 15.55
C ILE A 605 3.35 -24.46 16.43
N LYS A 606 3.14 -25.70 16.02
CA LYS A 606 3.59 -26.88 16.77
C LYS A 606 5.03 -27.24 16.47
N SER A 607 5.38 -27.37 15.20
CA SER A 607 6.68 -27.96 14.80
C SER A 607 7.27 -27.38 13.51
N THR A 608 6.52 -26.58 12.75
CA THR A 608 7.04 -26.01 11.50
C THR A 608 7.99 -24.82 11.75
N SER A 609 9.00 -24.71 10.89
CA SER A 609 9.92 -23.56 10.85
C SER A 609 9.12 -22.29 10.52
N TRP A 610 9.12 -21.33 11.44
CA TRP A 610 8.25 -20.17 11.40
C TRP A 610 8.97 -18.86 11.73
N ALA A 611 8.61 -17.82 10.99
CA ALA A 611 9.02 -16.45 11.24
C ALA A 611 7.83 -15.48 11.12
N HIS A 612 7.87 -14.44 11.92
CA HIS A 612 6.91 -13.33 11.94
C HIS A 612 7.63 -12.02 11.62
N ILE A 613 7.09 -11.25 10.68
CA ILE A 613 7.60 -9.95 10.26
C ILE A 613 6.58 -8.86 10.66
N ASP A 614 6.90 -8.07 11.68
CA ASP A 614 6.07 -6.93 12.10
C ASP A 614 6.45 -5.68 11.29
N ILE A 615 5.51 -5.25 10.44
CA ILE A 615 5.66 -4.13 9.51
C ILE A 615 4.86 -2.89 9.93
N ALA A 616 4.32 -2.85 11.15
CA ALA A 616 3.49 -1.73 11.63
C ALA A 616 4.18 -0.37 11.48
N GLY A 617 5.50 -0.30 11.69
CA GLY A 617 6.26 0.94 11.54
C GLY A 617 6.58 1.34 10.10
N VAL A 618 6.67 0.38 9.18
CA VAL A 618 7.24 0.58 7.83
C VAL A 618 6.23 0.53 6.70
N ALA A 619 5.02 -0.01 6.93
CA ALA A 619 4.00 -0.18 5.89
C ALA A 619 3.55 1.15 5.24
N TRP A 620 3.57 2.24 6.01
CA TRP A 620 3.14 3.56 5.59
C TRP A 620 4.30 4.57 5.55
N ASN A 621 4.39 5.35 4.48
CA ASN A 621 5.25 6.52 4.42
C ASN A 621 4.48 7.75 4.93
N PHE A 622 4.76 8.13 6.18
CA PHE A 622 4.08 9.25 6.85
C PHE A 622 4.38 10.62 6.20
N LYS A 623 5.58 10.81 5.62
CA LYS A 623 5.98 12.07 5.00
C LYS A 623 5.20 12.31 3.70
N ASP A 624 5.17 11.30 2.84
CA ASP A 624 4.56 11.40 1.52
C ASP A 624 3.08 10.99 1.52
N ARG A 625 2.57 10.54 2.68
CA ARG A 625 1.18 10.14 2.94
C ARG A 625 0.68 9.07 1.98
N LYS A 626 1.51 8.07 1.72
CA LYS A 626 1.19 6.92 0.87
C LYS A 626 1.76 5.62 1.43
N PRO A 627 1.24 4.44 1.04
CA PRO A 627 1.86 3.17 1.39
C PRO A 627 3.27 3.04 0.82
N LYS A 628 4.07 2.12 1.37
CA LYS A 628 5.34 1.70 0.75
C LYS A 628 5.20 0.44 -0.11
N GLY A 629 4.14 -0.36 0.09
CA GLY A 629 4.07 -1.72 -0.45
C GLY A 629 5.15 -2.65 0.15
N PHE A 630 5.61 -2.34 1.37
CA PHE A 630 6.72 -3.02 2.04
C PHE A 630 6.45 -4.52 2.19
N GLY A 631 7.46 -5.34 1.91
CA GLY A 631 7.45 -6.78 2.11
C GLY A 631 7.22 -7.56 0.82
N VAL A 632 6.70 -6.92 -0.24
CA VAL A 632 6.50 -7.61 -1.53
C VAL A 632 7.83 -8.13 -2.09
N ARG A 633 8.87 -7.29 -2.07
CA ARG A 633 10.17 -7.63 -2.65
C ARG A 633 10.94 -8.54 -1.73
N LEU A 634 10.90 -8.28 -0.42
CA LEU A 634 11.46 -9.16 0.61
C LEU A 634 10.96 -10.61 0.48
N LEU A 635 9.64 -10.80 0.42
CA LEU A 635 9.04 -12.14 0.33
C LEU A 635 9.31 -12.79 -1.04
N SER A 636 9.38 -12.00 -2.11
CA SER A 636 9.71 -12.49 -3.44
C SER A 636 11.16 -12.96 -3.51
N GLU A 637 12.12 -12.17 -3.02
CA GLU A 637 13.53 -12.57 -2.91
C GLU A 637 13.68 -13.82 -2.05
N PHE A 638 12.96 -13.91 -0.92
CA PHE A 638 13.00 -15.11 -0.08
C PHE A 638 12.64 -16.38 -0.85
N ILE A 639 11.56 -16.32 -1.64
CA ILE A 639 11.16 -17.46 -2.47
C ILE A 639 12.23 -17.72 -3.53
N LEU A 640 12.63 -16.72 -4.31
CA LEU A 640 13.55 -16.93 -5.43
C LEU A 640 14.94 -17.43 -4.99
N ASN A 641 15.44 -16.99 -3.83
CA ASN A 641 16.79 -17.29 -3.38
C ASN A 641 16.89 -18.55 -2.51
N HIS A 642 15.78 -18.97 -1.86
CA HIS A 642 15.84 -20.04 -0.85
C HIS A 642 14.88 -21.21 -1.08
N SER A 643 14.15 -21.23 -2.19
CA SER A 643 13.20 -22.29 -2.53
C SER A 643 13.48 -23.10 -3.79
N ILE A 644 14.45 -22.67 -4.61
CA ILE A 644 14.80 -23.28 -5.91
C ILE A 644 15.98 -24.26 -5.77
#